data_AF-A0A8H7A1U9-F1
#
_entry.id   AF-A0A8H7A1U9-F1
#
_cell.length_a   1.000
_cell.length_b   1.000
_cell.length_c   1.000
_cell.angle_alpha   90.00
_cell.angle_beta   90.00
_cell.angle_gamma   90.00
#
_symmetry.space_group_name_H-M   'P 1'
#
loop_
_entity.id
_entity.type
_entity.pdbx_description
1 polymer ?
#
loop_
_entity_poly.entity_id
_entity_poly.type
_entity_poly.pdbx_seq_one_letter_code
_entity_poly.pdbx_strand_id
1 'polypeptide(L)'
;MICWQGIFVHILTVLSFTGARFLSSSNELNQQYDFIVVGGGTAGNVLANRLSQDEGTSVLLIEAGGQNDALELEVPYLWPGLLGSAYDWNSTSTPQAALDGRTIGISRGFVLGGTSSINAMLYTRGSSDNYNNIATLVGDEGWSWNSLQPYIHEDATQIDTISVTPPQYIQPIDDRVIETTAVNSEFPYNAAPNAGDQVGMGWSESTIDTNGRRISSATAYLTPAVVNRPNLDILLHSQVTRLLSTDPTDATKFTAVEFVESVNRVPGAARAVSATKEIILSAGTFGTPPILLHSGVGDAADLTPFGITPVHQLPSVGKNLTDHLLIGTAWFANSTDTYETVKRNATLQAELLEQWQQTGTGAYVNAGIDHVGCIRIAPDSSIFQTVPDPAGPNTGHFEFYITNGNVFGPPGLESDNFIAADPAVLSPLSRGSLTLLSADPLAAPSIDPAYMTHPWDLFVIGEAVRSAQRFFSSAPWNGYVLGRAGDFAALDIDDDDALHAFLRANVASGQHPVGTASMSPRGASWGVVDPDLKVKGLNGLRIVDASVIPLIPAAHTQAMVYIYAERAADIIKAEGSTLTMSSLWDKDIDFSRLSSYPKPPSFLPGRPPFPTRSLFPVYPPPSSLITPPPALPSPQRSISPSSPFTVSTHIVPAAWLRSTPHVPLPSAKGESAAKEERKKAAKDMLDFLNKVRDETASSRPEEGHKWVLWNAVNRYVKKEPVNPKGLTLFFVHANGFNKEIWETVLHEIFSSPRHDIAEVWSFEAVQTGDSALLNMGKLGAIYDWTDNARDILNFLVYFLPTTASSAPLPTHLPQVAAAESESREKFGFKHRTLIGVGHSFGGCTSTLAALTNPSLYSSLILIDPVIVAPMYYEKAKDTHIQDLTLGSLLRRERWQSREEAKATMLKNPFFAAWHPNVLKSYIDHGLYAHTLPPAPGSNDKPTEQILLKMPAVQESVAFLESITPYEVWERLKDVDERISLFWIMPKPENTKFGGPPEAQMRVWRRRKNASNTIVHEAGHLIPQEAPRACAEEILGFLSRQYPDLSSSEDVKAKL
;
A
#
# COMPACT_ATOMS: atom_id res chain seq x y z
N MET A 1 -76.51 -40.51 4.48
CA MET A 1 -76.88 -39.36 3.64
C MET A 1 -75.59 -38.67 3.20
N ILE A 2 -75.23 -38.89 1.93
CA ILE A 2 -74.63 -37.96 0.96
C ILE A 2 -73.36 -37.15 1.33
N CYS A 3 -72.33 -37.37 0.51
CA CYS A 3 -71.15 -36.57 0.17
C CYS A 3 -71.34 -35.04 0.21
N TRP A 4 -70.25 -34.28 0.35
CA TRP A 4 -69.66 -33.49 -0.76
C TRP A 4 -68.34 -32.83 -0.31
N GLN A 5 -67.30 -33.07 -1.11
CA GLN A 5 -65.97 -32.48 -1.05
C GLN A 5 -65.91 -31.23 -1.95
N GLY A 6 -64.98 -30.32 -1.62
CA GLY A 6 -64.40 -29.28 -2.48
C GLY A 6 -64.97 -27.88 -2.25
N ILE A 7 -64.25 -26.76 -2.32
CA ILE A 7 -62.87 -26.37 -2.70
C ILE A 7 -62.73 -24.94 -2.13
N PHE A 8 -61.56 -24.54 -1.61
CA PHE A 8 -60.91 -23.27 -1.99
C PHE A 8 -59.43 -23.29 -1.58
N VAL A 9 -58.57 -23.15 -2.60
CA VAL A 9 -57.11 -23.05 -2.55
C VAL A 9 -56.76 -21.56 -2.56
N HIS A 10 -55.76 -21.11 -1.78
CA HIS A 10 -54.59 -20.34 -2.27
C HIS A 10 -53.61 -19.97 -1.14
N ILE A 11 -52.37 -20.46 -1.34
CA ILE A 11 -51.06 -19.84 -1.09
C ILE A 11 -50.65 -19.64 0.39
N LEU A 12 -49.84 -20.59 0.87
CA LEU A 12 -48.86 -20.41 1.94
C LEU A 12 -47.47 -20.45 1.30
N THR A 13 -46.91 -19.29 0.99
CA THR A 13 -45.48 -19.15 0.69
C THR A 13 -44.75 -19.13 2.03
N VAL A 14 -44.17 -20.25 2.41
CA VAL A 14 -43.20 -20.32 3.51
C VAL A 14 -41.87 -19.79 2.96
N LEU A 15 -41.57 -18.52 3.25
CA LEU A 15 -40.23 -17.96 3.11
C LEU A 15 -39.36 -18.55 4.22
N SER A 16 -38.72 -19.69 3.94
CA SER A 16 -37.61 -20.18 4.74
C SER A 16 -36.42 -19.27 4.50
N PHE A 17 -36.16 -18.34 5.42
CA PHE A 17 -34.88 -17.64 5.50
C PHE A 17 -33.85 -18.64 6.02
N THR A 18 -32.95 -19.10 5.14
CA THR A 18 -31.90 -20.05 5.48
C THR A 18 -30.60 -19.29 5.56
N GLY A 19 -30.11 -19.04 6.78
CA GLY A 19 -28.73 -18.60 7.01
C GLY A 19 -27.72 -19.64 6.50
N ALA A 20 -26.43 -19.32 6.52
CA ALA A 20 -25.35 -20.22 6.11
C ALA A 20 -25.52 -21.59 6.81
N ARG A 21 -25.22 -22.64 6.06
CA ARG A 21 -25.44 -24.01 6.53
C ARG A 21 -24.12 -24.77 6.49
N PHE A 22 -23.77 -25.35 7.63
CA PHE A 22 -22.97 -26.57 7.62
C PHE A 22 -23.82 -27.63 6.93
N LEU A 23 -23.42 -28.01 5.72
CA LEU A 23 -24.15 -28.99 4.93
C LEU A 23 -23.76 -30.38 5.41
N SER A 24 -24.79 -31.14 5.80
CA SER A 24 -24.63 -32.53 6.24
C SER A 24 -24.50 -33.49 5.06
N SER A 25 -24.96 -33.07 3.88
CA SER A 25 -24.80 -33.79 2.62
C SER A 25 -24.73 -32.81 1.45
N SER A 26 -23.92 -33.13 0.44
CA SER A 26 -23.89 -32.39 -0.81
C SER A 26 -25.17 -32.49 -1.65
N ASN A 27 -26.15 -33.31 -1.26
CA ASN A 27 -27.52 -33.24 -1.81
C ASN A 27 -28.20 -31.90 -1.51
N GLU A 28 -27.70 -31.15 -0.53
CA GLU A 28 -28.21 -29.86 -0.11
C GLU A 28 -27.55 -28.68 -0.87
N LEU A 29 -26.54 -28.95 -1.70
CA LEU A 29 -25.85 -27.92 -2.46
C LEU A 29 -26.76 -27.25 -3.48
N ASN A 30 -26.55 -25.95 -3.67
CA ASN A 30 -27.04 -25.27 -4.86
C ASN A 30 -26.36 -25.83 -6.11
N GLN A 31 -27.02 -25.72 -7.26
CA GLN A 31 -26.45 -26.21 -8.53
C GLN A 31 -25.16 -25.46 -8.92
N GLN A 32 -25.06 -24.17 -8.58
CA GLN A 32 -23.93 -23.31 -8.91
C GLN A 32 -23.72 -22.25 -7.82
N TYR A 33 -22.48 -21.79 -7.67
CA TYR A 33 -22.06 -20.71 -6.79
C TYR A 33 -21.27 -19.66 -7.58
N ASP A 34 -21.12 -18.45 -7.07
CA ASP A 34 -20.22 -17.47 -7.69
C ASP A 34 -18.76 -17.87 -7.50
N PHE A 35 -18.42 -18.23 -6.27
CA PHE A 35 -17.10 -18.70 -5.89
C PHE A 35 -17.16 -20.06 -5.21
N ILE A 36 -16.25 -20.95 -5.60
CA ILE A 36 -15.97 -22.19 -4.88
C ILE A 36 -14.57 -22.08 -4.28
N VAL A 37 -14.47 -22.08 -2.96
CA VAL A 37 -13.20 -22.12 -2.21
C VAL A 37 -12.91 -23.57 -1.84
N VAL A 38 -11.77 -24.08 -2.29
CA VAL A 38 -11.33 -25.46 -2.09
C VAL A 38 -10.31 -25.52 -0.96
N GLY A 39 -10.71 -26.09 0.18
CA GLY A 39 -9.94 -26.18 1.41
C GLY A 39 -10.33 -25.10 2.42
N GLY A 40 -10.92 -25.51 3.54
CA GLY A 40 -11.26 -24.70 4.71
C GLY A 40 -10.08 -24.44 5.63
N GLY A 41 -8.89 -24.22 5.06
CA GLY A 41 -7.66 -23.99 5.79
C GLY A 41 -7.47 -22.54 6.26
N THR A 42 -6.22 -22.18 6.56
CA THR A 42 -5.85 -20.83 7.01
C THR A 42 -6.36 -19.74 6.07
N ALA A 43 -6.06 -19.84 4.77
CA ALA A 43 -6.49 -18.87 3.76
C ALA A 43 -7.95 -19.05 3.33
N GLY A 44 -8.42 -20.29 3.18
CA GLY A 44 -9.77 -20.56 2.67
C GLY A 44 -10.89 -19.97 3.52
N ASN A 45 -10.75 -20.02 4.85
CA ASN A 45 -11.72 -19.41 5.77
C ASN A 45 -11.75 -17.88 5.68
N VAL A 46 -10.61 -17.24 5.40
CA VAL A 46 -10.54 -15.79 5.15
C VAL A 46 -11.37 -15.46 3.91
N LEU A 47 -11.14 -16.18 2.81
CA LEU A 47 -11.84 -15.94 1.54
C LEU A 47 -13.34 -16.21 1.66
N ALA A 48 -13.72 -17.32 2.30
CA ALA A 48 -15.11 -17.64 2.55
C ALA A 48 -15.83 -16.52 3.31
N ASN A 49 -15.21 -15.98 4.38
CA ASN A 49 -15.77 -14.84 5.11
C ASN A 49 -15.78 -13.58 4.23
N ARG A 50 -14.65 -13.16 3.67
CA ARG A 50 -14.53 -11.88 2.97
C ARG A 50 -15.41 -11.82 1.73
N LEU A 51 -15.48 -12.89 0.93
CA LEU A 51 -16.29 -12.91 -0.30
C LEU A 51 -17.79 -12.97 0.01
N SER A 52 -18.19 -13.67 1.07
CA SER A 52 -19.61 -13.72 1.49
C SER A 52 -20.10 -12.47 2.21
N GLN A 53 -19.24 -11.48 2.49
CA GLN A 53 -19.68 -10.18 3.02
C GLN A 53 -20.60 -9.42 2.04
N ASP A 54 -20.44 -9.66 0.73
CA ASP A 54 -21.39 -9.19 -0.27
C ASP A 54 -22.57 -10.14 -0.34
N GLU A 55 -23.74 -9.70 0.12
CA GLU A 55 -25.00 -10.48 0.11
C GLU A 55 -25.40 -10.94 -1.31
N GLY A 56 -24.92 -10.25 -2.35
CA GLY A 56 -25.14 -10.62 -3.76
C GLY A 56 -24.19 -11.68 -4.30
N THR A 57 -23.23 -12.15 -3.51
CA THR A 57 -22.20 -13.11 -3.91
C THR A 57 -22.39 -14.43 -3.15
N SER A 58 -22.65 -15.52 -3.89
CA SER A 58 -22.78 -16.87 -3.34
C SER A 58 -21.44 -17.59 -3.26
N VAL A 59 -21.11 -18.15 -2.10
CA VAL A 59 -19.82 -18.78 -1.82
C VAL A 59 -20.03 -20.20 -1.28
N LEU A 60 -19.33 -21.17 -1.87
CA LEU A 60 -19.21 -22.53 -1.33
C LEU A 60 -17.79 -22.75 -0.82
N LEU A 61 -17.65 -23.14 0.45
CA LEU A 61 -16.40 -23.64 1.02
C LEU A 61 -16.45 -25.17 1.12
N ILE A 62 -15.49 -25.87 0.52
CA ILE A 62 -15.39 -27.34 0.59
C ILE A 62 -14.15 -27.73 1.41
N GLU A 63 -14.32 -28.49 2.48
CA GLU A 63 -13.24 -28.95 3.36
C GLU A 63 -13.26 -30.47 3.51
N ALA A 64 -12.09 -31.09 3.41
CA ALA A 64 -11.94 -32.55 3.49
C ALA A 64 -12.07 -33.08 4.93
N GLY A 65 -11.59 -32.31 5.90
CA GLY A 65 -11.67 -32.60 7.32
C GLY A 65 -13.04 -32.37 7.95
N GLY A 66 -13.10 -32.63 9.25
CA GLY A 66 -14.29 -32.41 10.08
C GLY A 66 -14.38 -31.02 10.69
N GLN A 67 -15.29 -30.87 11.64
CA GLN A 67 -15.51 -29.64 12.39
C GLN A 67 -14.38 -29.35 13.39
N ASN A 68 -14.20 -28.07 13.74
CA ASN A 68 -13.21 -27.60 14.71
C ASN A 68 -13.87 -27.35 16.07
N ASP A 69 -14.22 -28.43 16.76
CA ASP A 69 -15.00 -28.40 18.00
C ASP A 69 -14.46 -29.32 19.10
N ALA A 70 -13.28 -29.92 18.89
CA ALA A 70 -12.63 -30.76 19.87
C ALA A 70 -11.80 -29.95 20.87
N LEU A 71 -11.74 -30.42 22.12
CA LEU A 71 -11.08 -29.73 23.22
C LEU A 71 -9.57 -29.54 22.95
N GLU A 72 -8.91 -30.56 22.40
CA GLU A 72 -7.49 -30.52 22.03
C GLU A 72 -7.17 -29.48 20.94
N LEU A 73 -8.16 -29.07 20.13
CA LEU A 73 -8.01 -28.00 19.16
C LEU A 73 -8.12 -26.62 19.81
N GLU A 74 -8.78 -26.50 20.96
CA GLU A 74 -9.00 -25.24 21.68
C GLU A 74 -7.87 -24.94 22.67
N VAL A 75 -7.37 -25.94 23.41
CA VAL A 75 -6.39 -25.76 24.50
C VAL A 75 -4.96 -25.66 23.94
N PRO A 76 -4.27 -24.50 24.07
CA PRO A 76 -2.93 -24.30 23.51
C PRO A 76 -1.92 -25.37 23.89
N TYR A 77 -1.80 -25.73 25.17
CA TYR A 77 -0.78 -26.68 25.65
C TYR A 77 -0.89 -28.09 25.05
N LEU A 78 -2.07 -28.49 24.56
CA LEU A 78 -2.30 -29.84 24.02
C LEU A 78 -1.90 -30.00 22.54
N TRP A 79 -1.45 -28.92 21.89
CA TRP A 79 -1.14 -28.91 20.46
C TRP A 79 -0.18 -30.01 19.98
N PRO A 80 0.87 -30.45 20.73
CA PRO A 80 1.79 -31.47 20.21
C PRO A 80 1.09 -32.80 19.95
N GLY A 81 0.03 -33.11 20.71
CA GLY A 81 -0.77 -34.34 20.53
C GLY A 81 -1.66 -34.34 19.30
N LEU A 82 -1.79 -33.20 18.60
CA LEU A 82 -2.55 -33.08 17.35
C LEU A 82 -1.74 -33.59 16.15
N LEU A 83 -0.42 -33.55 16.22
CA LEU A 83 0.46 -34.10 15.19
C LEU A 83 0.35 -35.62 15.20
N GLY A 84 0.17 -36.26 14.05
CA GLY A 84 -0.05 -37.71 14.01
C GLY A 84 -1.51 -38.15 14.27
N SER A 85 -2.39 -37.22 14.63
CA SER A 85 -3.75 -37.53 15.12
C SER A 85 -4.78 -37.72 13.99
N ALA A 86 -6.05 -37.82 14.37
CA ALA A 86 -7.17 -37.85 13.41
C ALA A 86 -7.39 -36.51 12.69
N TYR A 87 -6.87 -35.40 13.23
CA TYR A 87 -6.92 -34.05 12.65
C TYR A 87 -5.68 -33.71 11.81
N ASP A 88 -4.83 -34.69 11.53
CA ASP A 88 -3.65 -34.57 10.69
C ASP A 88 -3.84 -35.42 9.42
N TRP A 89 -3.42 -34.88 8.27
CA TRP A 89 -3.27 -35.62 7.03
C TRP A 89 -2.25 -36.75 7.14
N ASN A 90 -1.32 -36.69 8.11
CA ASN A 90 -0.27 -37.68 8.36
C ASN A 90 0.62 -37.90 7.13
N SER A 91 0.98 -36.81 6.46
CA SER A 91 1.84 -36.86 5.28
C SER A 91 3.28 -37.19 5.65
N THR A 92 3.99 -37.83 4.72
CA THR A 92 5.41 -38.18 4.88
C THR A 92 6.18 -37.81 3.62
N SER A 93 7.47 -37.50 3.78
CA SER A 93 8.37 -37.33 2.64
C SER A 93 8.71 -38.66 1.98
N THR A 94 9.16 -38.59 0.74
CA THR A 94 10.00 -39.65 0.14
C THR A 94 11.29 -39.83 0.96
N PRO A 95 11.97 -40.98 0.84
CA PRO A 95 13.28 -41.18 1.46
C PRO A 95 14.26 -40.08 1.04
N GLN A 96 14.78 -39.33 2.01
CA GLN A 96 15.64 -38.18 1.78
C GLN A 96 17.10 -38.63 1.63
N ALA A 97 17.67 -38.49 0.43
CA ALA A 97 19.01 -38.97 0.12
C ALA A 97 20.11 -38.33 0.99
N ALA A 98 19.99 -37.03 1.26
CA ALA A 98 20.94 -36.31 2.11
C ALA A 98 20.78 -36.62 3.62
N LEU A 99 19.72 -37.35 4.01
CA LEU A 99 19.42 -37.75 5.38
C LEU A 99 19.48 -39.29 5.54
N ASP A 100 20.39 -39.94 4.80
CA ASP A 100 20.64 -41.39 4.85
C ASP A 100 19.37 -42.25 4.63
N GLY A 101 18.46 -41.76 3.78
CA GLY A 101 17.23 -42.46 3.40
C GLY A 101 16.09 -42.35 4.42
N ARG A 102 16.20 -41.47 5.42
CA ARG A 102 15.10 -41.19 6.36
C ARG A 102 13.87 -40.65 5.63
N THR A 103 12.71 -41.10 6.09
CA THR A 103 11.41 -40.49 5.78
C THR A 103 11.03 -39.54 6.90
N ILE A 104 10.60 -38.33 6.55
CA ILE A 104 10.28 -37.27 7.49
C ILE A 104 8.76 -37.08 7.54
N GLY A 105 8.20 -37.03 8.75
CA GLY A 105 6.78 -36.69 8.96
C GLY A 105 6.53 -35.21 8.72
N ILE A 106 5.46 -34.88 7.98
CA ILE A 106 5.09 -33.51 7.66
C ILE A 106 3.59 -33.32 7.92
N SER A 107 3.26 -32.97 9.16
CA SER A 107 1.90 -32.82 9.64
C SER A 107 1.18 -31.66 8.97
N ARG A 108 -0.05 -31.86 8.47
CA ARG A 108 -0.94 -30.81 7.92
C ARG A 108 -2.34 -31.00 8.48
N GLY A 109 -3.00 -29.91 8.85
CA GLY A 109 -4.35 -29.98 9.42
C GLY A 109 -5.39 -30.58 8.45
N PHE A 110 -6.10 -31.61 8.93
CA PHE A 110 -7.24 -32.29 8.31
C PHE A 110 -8.51 -31.99 9.13
N VAL A 111 -8.85 -30.70 9.23
CA VAL A 111 -9.95 -30.18 10.04
C VAL A 111 -10.27 -28.76 9.54
N LEU A 112 -11.47 -28.26 9.77
CA LEU A 112 -11.80 -26.86 9.50
C LEU A 112 -10.83 -25.92 10.26
N GLY A 113 -10.31 -24.93 9.55
CA GLY A 113 -9.19 -24.08 9.98
C GLY A 113 -7.82 -24.59 9.52
N GLY A 114 -7.77 -25.84 9.02
CA GLY A 114 -6.57 -26.49 8.51
C GLY A 114 -5.45 -26.46 9.53
N THR A 115 -4.25 -26.10 9.08
CA THR A 115 -3.06 -26.14 9.94
C THR A 115 -3.12 -25.10 11.07
N SER A 116 -3.87 -24.00 10.94
CA SER A 116 -4.04 -23.04 12.05
C SER A 116 -4.76 -23.64 13.27
N SER A 117 -5.50 -24.75 13.09
CA SER A 117 -6.18 -25.47 14.18
C SER A 117 -5.27 -26.44 14.91
N ILE A 118 -4.11 -26.80 14.35
CA ILE A 118 -3.19 -27.79 14.93
C ILE A 118 -1.77 -27.26 15.23
N ASN A 119 -1.48 -26.01 14.86
CA ASN A 119 -0.14 -25.42 14.99
C ASN A 119 0.25 -25.10 16.45
N ALA A 120 1.47 -24.61 16.65
CA ALA A 120 1.96 -24.11 17.94
C ALA A 120 1.56 -22.65 18.25
N MET A 121 0.63 -22.05 17.50
CA MET A 121 0.10 -20.67 17.65
C MET A 121 1.12 -19.52 17.54
N LEU A 122 2.42 -19.79 17.40
CA LEU A 122 3.45 -18.76 17.27
C LEU A 122 3.17 -17.76 16.16
N TYR A 123 3.21 -16.49 16.51
CA TYR A 123 2.93 -15.37 15.63
C TYR A 123 4.20 -14.59 15.34
N THR A 124 4.73 -14.79 14.12
CA THR A 124 5.88 -14.05 13.59
C THR A 124 5.57 -13.58 12.17
N ARG A 125 5.84 -12.31 11.86
CA ARG A 125 5.57 -11.72 10.54
C ARG A 125 6.72 -11.90 9.56
N GLY A 126 7.95 -11.97 10.07
CA GLY A 126 9.17 -11.91 9.28
C GLY A 126 9.61 -10.47 9.05
N SER A 127 10.77 -10.32 8.41
CA SER A 127 11.42 -9.03 8.19
C SER A 127 10.85 -8.25 7.01
N SER A 128 11.03 -6.93 7.00
CA SER A 128 10.71 -6.08 5.85
C SER A 128 11.45 -6.52 4.58
N ASP A 129 12.68 -7.01 4.76
CA ASP A 129 13.54 -7.47 3.66
C ASP A 129 12.90 -8.67 2.93
N ASN A 130 12.26 -9.61 3.65
CA ASN A 130 11.57 -10.74 3.01
C ASN A 130 10.47 -10.29 2.06
N TYR A 131 9.58 -9.41 2.51
CA TYR A 131 8.45 -8.94 1.70
C TYR A 131 8.92 -8.09 0.52
N ASN A 132 9.93 -7.23 0.73
CA ASN A 132 10.49 -6.41 -0.35
C ASN A 132 11.23 -7.26 -1.39
N ASN A 133 11.93 -8.31 -0.97
CA ASN A 133 12.56 -9.27 -1.87
C ASN A 133 11.52 -10.04 -2.68
N ILE A 134 10.41 -10.47 -2.07
CA ILE A 134 9.29 -11.08 -2.79
C ILE A 134 8.71 -10.10 -3.81
N ALA A 135 8.40 -8.86 -3.41
CA ALA A 135 7.85 -7.84 -4.29
C ALA A 135 8.73 -7.60 -5.53
N THR A 136 10.05 -7.50 -5.30
CA THR A 136 11.06 -7.38 -6.35
C THR A 136 11.08 -8.61 -7.25
N LEU A 137 11.09 -9.81 -6.67
CA LEU A 137 11.14 -11.08 -7.41
C LEU A 137 9.93 -11.26 -8.33
N VAL A 138 8.74 -10.87 -7.88
CA VAL A 138 7.49 -11.02 -8.65
C VAL A 138 7.15 -9.81 -9.51
N GLY A 139 7.89 -8.70 -9.36
CA GLY A 139 7.66 -7.46 -10.10
C GLY A 139 6.35 -6.76 -9.74
N ASP A 140 5.88 -6.89 -8.49
CA ASP A 140 4.68 -6.20 -7.98
C ASP A 140 4.93 -5.65 -6.57
N GLU A 141 5.13 -4.34 -6.49
CA GLU A 141 5.30 -3.56 -5.26
C GLU A 141 4.11 -3.65 -4.31
N GLY A 142 2.96 -4.14 -4.76
CA GLY A 142 1.82 -4.41 -3.88
C GLY A 142 2.07 -5.54 -2.87
N TRP A 143 3.12 -6.35 -3.06
CA TRP A 143 3.59 -7.36 -2.09
C TRP A 143 4.69 -6.86 -1.15
N SER A 144 5.12 -5.59 -1.27
CA SER A 144 6.16 -5.02 -0.40
C SER A 144 5.69 -4.88 1.05
N TRP A 145 6.64 -4.80 1.99
CA TRP A 145 6.34 -4.65 3.42
C TRP A 145 5.37 -3.49 3.69
N ASN A 146 5.62 -2.35 3.06
CA ASN A 146 4.83 -1.13 3.23
C ASN A 146 3.43 -1.27 2.61
N SER A 147 3.31 -1.92 1.45
CA SER A 147 2.02 -2.13 0.78
C SER A 147 1.12 -3.11 1.52
N LEU A 148 1.71 -4.01 2.32
CA LEU A 148 0.96 -5.00 3.10
C LEU A 148 0.56 -4.51 4.50
N GLN A 149 1.09 -3.37 4.96
CA GLN A 149 0.70 -2.79 6.25
C GLN A 149 -0.82 -2.60 6.44
N PRO A 150 -1.65 -2.26 5.45
CA PRO A 150 -3.11 -2.16 5.68
C PRO A 150 -3.77 -3.46 6.15
N TYR A 151 -3.16 -4.61 5.86
CA TYR A 151 -3.61 -5.93 6.32
C TYR A 151 -3.02 -6.30 7.69
N ILE A 152 -2.28 -5.38 8.31
CA ILE A 152 -1.54 -5.53 9.55
C ILE A 152 -1.92 -4.33 10.44
N HIS A 153 -2.66 -4.49 11.54
CA HIS A 153 -3.07 -3.32 12.32
C HIS A 153 -1.85 -2.60 12.96
N GLU A 154 -1.89 -1.26 12.96
CA GLU A 154 -0.80 -0.37 13.42
C GLU A 154 -0.37 -0.63 14.88
N ASP A 155 -1.24 -1.19 15.72
CA ASP A 155 -0.97 -1.43 17.16
C ASP A 155 -0.39 -2.81 17.49
N ALA A 156 0.14 -3.54 16.51
CA ALA A 156 0.85 -4.84 16.65
C ALA A 156 0.06 -6.03 17.27
N THR A 157 -1.05 -5.81 17.95
CA THR A 157 -1.82 -6.85 18.67
C THR A 157 -2.89 -7.56 17.83
N GLN A 158 -3.01 -7.25 16.52
CA GLN A 158 -4.09 -7.80 15.68
C GLN A 158 -3.73 -7.86 14.18
N ILE A 159 -4.11 -8.94 13.48
CA ILE A 159 -4.28 -8.97 12.00
C ILE A 159 -5.78 -9.00 11.74
N ASP A 160 -6.39 -7.89 11.31
CA ASP A 160 -7.82 -7.77 11.06
C ASP A 160 -8.70 -8.44 12.14
N THR A 161 -9.11 -9.69 11.95
CA THR A 161 -9.98 -10.42 12.88
C THR A 161 -9.23 -11.29 13.91
N ILE A 162 -7.92 -11.47 13.76
CA ILE A 162 -7.08 -12.32 14.64
C ILE A 162 -6.37 -11.46 15.68
N SER A 163 -6.70 -11.67 16.94
CA SER A 163 -5.96 -11.11 18.07
C SER A 163 -4.69 -11.90 18.37
N VAL A 164 -3.67 -11.20 18.85
CA VAL A 164 -2.37 -11.74 19.21
C VAL A 164 -2.04 -11.33 20.64
N THR A 165 -1.54 -12.26 21.45
CA THR A 165 -1.17 -12.02 22.84
C THR A 165 0.28 -12.47 23.11
N PRO A 166 1.00 -11.79 24.02
CA PRO A 166 2.23 -12.34 24.60
C PRO A 166 1.91 -13.55 25.48
N PRO A 167 2.92 -14.29 25.99
CA PRO A 167 2.67 -15.43 26.86
C PRO A 167 1.88 -15.02 28.10
N GLN A 168 0.82 -15.77 28.41
CA GLN A 168 -0.13 -15.43 29.48
C GLN A 168 0.18 -16.18 30.79
N TYR A 169 1.13 -17.11 30.73
CA TYR A 169 1.73 -17.80 31.86
C TYR A 169 3.25 -17.64 31.78
N ILE A 170 3.91 -17.31 32.89
CA ILE A 170 5.37 -17.15 32.94
C ILE A 170 5.98 -18.49 33.36
N GLN A 171 6.96 -18.96 32.60
CA GLN A 171 7.66 -20.20 32.84
C GLN A 171 8.90 -20.00 33.74
N PRO A 172 9.35 -21.05 34.47
CA PRO A 172 10.51 -20.99 35.35
C PRO A 172 11.85 -20.60 34.69
N ILE A 173 11.91 -20.66 33.36
CA ILE A 173 13.13 -20.39 32.59
C ILE A 173 13.16 -19.00 31.96
N ASP A 174 12.05 -18.26 31.99
CA ASP A 174 11.89 -17.01 31.24
C ASP A 174 12.91 -15.95 31.66
N ASP A 175 13.07 -15.74 32.97
CA ASP A 175 14.06 -14.80 33.50
C ASP A 175 15.48 -15.16 33.04
N ARG A 176 15.82 -16.44 32.94
CA ARG A 176 17.15 -16.89 32.49
C ARG A 176 17.37 -16.60 31.01
N VAL A 177 16.32 -16.72 30.19
CA VAL A 177 16.38 -16.35 28.77
C VAL A 177 16.66 -14.86 28.64
N ILE A 178 15.89 -14.01 29.34
CA ILE A 178 16.08 -12.55 29.32
C ILE A 178 17.47 -12.16 29.86
N GLU A 179 17.91 -12.73 30.99
CA GLU A 179 19.24 -12.50 31.53
C GLU A 179 20.35 -12.92 30.55
N THR A 180 20.14 -13.96 29.74
CA THR A 180 21.10 -14.40 28.72
C THR A 180 21.32 -13.31 27.68
N THR A 181 20.25 -12.61 27.25
CA THR A 181 20.35 -11.50 26.29
C THR A 181 21.16 -10.31 26.81
N ALA A 182 21.23 -10.15 28.14
CA ALA A 182 21.98 -9.07 28.77
C ALA A 182 23.49 -9.36 28.89
N VAL A 183 23.90 -10.63 28.87
CA VAL A 183 25.29 -11.03 29.10
C VAL A 183 25.97 -11.66 27.89
N ASN A 184 25.20 -12.04 26.86
CA ASN A 184 25.73 -12.67 25.65
C ASN A 184 25.29 -11.88 24.41
N SER A 185 26.25 -11.20 23.78
CA SER A 185 26.00 -10.33 22.62
C SER A 185 25.60 -11.07 21.34
N GLU A 186 25.72 -12.40 21.30
CA GLU A 186 25.19 -13.22 20.20
C GLU A 186 23.65 -13.20 20.18
N PHE A 187 23.01 -12.96 21.33
CA PHE A 187 21.55 -13.03 21.50
C PHE A 187 20.98 -11.68 21.98
N PRO A 188 21.13 -10.57 21.22
CA PRO A 188 20.65 -9.27 21.67
C PRO A 188 19.14 -9.29 21.89
N TYR A 189 18.66 -8.56 22.91
CA TYR A 189 17.22 -8.46 23.17
C TYR A 189 16.50 -7.68 22.06
N ASN A 190 15.41 -8.24 21.53
CA ASN A 190 14.51 -7.59 20.59
C ASN A 190 13.10 -7.53 21.20
N ALA A 191 12.64 -6.31 21.49
CA ALA A 191 11.32 -6.07 22.08
C ALA A 191 10.17 -6.10 21.07
N ALA A 192 10.47 -6.06 19.77
CA ALA A 192 9.47 -5.92 18.71
C ALA A 192 9.89 -6.69 17.42
N PRO A 193 10.08 -8.02 17.49
CA PRO A 193 10.56 -8.81 16.34
C PRO A 193 9.61 -8.78 15.12
N ASN A 194 8.35 -8.36 15.33
CA ASN A 194 7.32 -8.23 14.30
C ASN A 194 7.24 -6.83 13.65
N ALA A 195 8.18 -5.92 13.98
CA ALA A 195 8.22 -4.55 13.44
C ALA A 195 8.96 -4.42 12.09
N GLY A 196 9.43 -5.54 11.51
CA GLY A 196 10.18 -5.58 10.24
C GLY A 196 11.68 -5.79 10.41
N ASP A 197 12.20 -5.69 11.65
CA ASP A 197 13.53 -6.15 12.05
C ASP A 197 13.40 -7.22 13.13
N GLN A 198 13.70 -8.46 12.75
CA GLN A 198 13.47 -9.63 13.59
C GLN A 198 14.73 -10.06 14.36
N VAL A 199 15.89 -9.47 14.09
CA VAL A 199 17.17 -9.96 14.63
C VAL A 199 17.19 -9.79 16.15
N GLY A 200 17.60 -10.84 16.86
CA GLY A 200 17.66 -10.89 18.32
C GLY A 200 16.66 -11.86 18.94
N MET A 201 16.65 -11.91 20.28
CA MET A 201 15.83 -12.78 21.12
C MET A 201 14.78 -11.96 21.86
N GLY A 202 13.53 -12.42 21.88
CA GLY A 202 12.43 -11.69 22.52
C GLY A 202 11.30 -12.60 22.96
N TRP A 203 10.28 -11.99 23.56
CA TRP A 203 9.03 -12.67 23.87
C TRP A 203 8.32 -13.07 22.58
N SER A 204 7.84 -14.31 22.53
CA SER A 204 7.01 -14.77 21.43
C SER A 204 5.60 -14.21 21.55
N GLU A 205 5.03 -13.81 20.43
CA GLU A 205 3.60 -13.52 20.34
C GLU A 205 2.86 -14.77 19.85
N SER A 206 1.59 -14.93 20.23
CA SER A 206 0.78 -16.10 19.85
C SER A 206 -0.66 -15.75 19.51
N THR A 207 -1.26 -16.50 18.59
CA THR A 207 -2.69 -16.42 18.23
C THR A 207 -3.55 -17.15 19.27
N ILE A 208 -3.58 -16.58 20.48
CA ILE A 208 -4.32 -17.09 21.65
C ILE A 208 -5.14 -15.92 22.23
N ASP A 209 -6.41 -16.16 22.56
CA ASP A 209 -7.29 -15.13 23.13
C ASP A 209 -6.98 -14.85 24.60
N THR A 210 -7.57 -13.81 25.17
CA THR A 210 -7.36 -13.43 26.58
C THR A 210 -7.99 -14.40 27.59
N ASN A 211 -8.69 -15.45 27.13
CA ASN A 211 -9.20 -16.54 27.95
C ASN A 211 -8.33 -17.80 27.80
N GLY A 212 -7.15 -17.68 27.18
CA GLY A 212 -6.21 -18.78 27.00
C GLY A 212 -6.61 -19.81 25.94
N ARG A 213 -7.44 -19.45 24.95
CA ARG A 213 -7.92 -20.35 23.89
C ARG A 213 -7.23 -20.08 22.56
N ARG A 214 -6.94 -21.12 21.79
CA ARG A 214 -6.43 -21.00 20.42
C ARG A 214 -7.35 -20.15 19.56
N ILE A 215 -6.76 -19.21 18.82
CA ILE A 215 -7.39 -18.52 17.70
C ILE A 215 -6.89 -19.16 16.39
N SER A 216 -7.77 -19.88 15.70
CA SER A 216 -7.54 -20.46 14.37
C SER A 216 -8.28 -19.65 13.30
N SER A 217 -8.07 -19.94 12.01
CA SER A 217 -8.85 -19.28 10.95
C SER A 217 -10.34 -19.64 11.04
N ALA A 218 -10.67 -20.85 11.50
CA ALA A 218 -12.07 -21.24 11.69
C ALA A 218 -12.74 -20.40 12.79
N THR A 219 -12.10 -20.27 13.95
CA THR A 219 -12.68 -19.52 15.08
C THR A 219 -12.69 -18.01 14.84
N ALA A 220 -11.69 -17.47 14.15
CA ALA A 220 -11.62 -16.05 13.82
C ALA A 220 -12.56 -15.65 12.67
N TYR A 221 -12.56 -16.39 11.56
CA TYR A 221 -13.27 -15.96 10.34
C TYR A 221 -14.65 -16.57 10.16
N LEU A 222 -14.93 -17.73 10.77
CA LEU A 222 -16.22 -18.40 10.69
C LEU A 222 -16.98 -18.26 12.02
N THR A 223 -17.11 -17.03 12.50
CA THR A 223 -17.89 -16.72 13.71
C THR A 223 -19.36 -17.13 13.55
N PRO A 224 -20.13 -17.26 14.64
CA PRO A 224 -21.57 -17.53 14.57
C PRO A 224 -22.34 -16.60 13.62
N ALA A 225 -21.95 -15.32 13.52
CA ALA A 225 -22.60 -14.39 12.59
C ALA A 225 -22.28 -14.70 11.11
N VAL A 226 -21.05 -15.13 10.82
CA VAL A 226 -20.59 -15.46 9.47
C VAL A 226 -21.20 -16.78 9.00
N VAL A 227 -21.15 -17.83 9.83
CA VAL A 227 -21.74 -19.15 9.50
C VAL A 227 -23.27 -19.14 9.51
N ASN A 228 -23.92 -18.00 9.76
CA ASN A 228 -25.35 -17.82 9.59
C ASN A 228 -25.72 -16.92 8.38
N ARG A 229 -24.78 -16.50 7.53
CA ARG A 229 -25.05 -15.73 6.30
C ARG A 229 -25.70 -16.56 5.18
N PRO A 230 -26.86 -16.18 4.61
CA PRO A 230 -27.61 -17.04 3.68
C PRO A 230 -26.89 -17.36 2.35
N ASN A 231 -25.82 -16.63 2.03
CA ASN A 231 -25.04 -16.73 0.81
C ASN A 231 -23.71 -17.50 0.98
N LEU A 232 -23.48 -18.15 2.12
CA LEU A 232 -22.30 -18.99 2.37
C LEU A 232 -22.74 -20.43 2.71
N ASP A 233 -22.24 -21.40 1.96
CA ASP A 233 -22.38 -22.82 2.29
C ASP A 233 -21.03 -23.41 2.66
N ILE A 234 -20.99 -24.25 3.70
CA ILE A 234 -19.77 -24.95 4.15
C ILE A 234 -20.04 -26.44 4.09
N LEU A 235 -19.32 -27.13 3.21
CA LEU A 235 -19.40 -28.58 3.03
C LEU A 235 -18.15 -29.24 3.63
N LEU A 236 -18.34 -29.97 4.73
CA LEU A 236 -17.27 -30.72 5.41
C LEU A 236 -17.15 -32.14 4.86
N HIS A 237 -16.13 -32.87 5.31
CA HIS A 237 -15.90 -34.27 4.95
C HIS A 237 -15.88 -34.52 3.44
N SER A 238 -15.39 -33.55 2.66
CA SER A 238 -15.48 -33.57 1.21
C SER A 238 -14.14 -33.18 0.58
N GLN A 239 -13.49 -34.14 -0.08
CA GLN A 239 -12.19 -33.94 -0.70
C GLN A 239 -12.35 -33.65 -2.19
N VAL A 240 -11.91 -32.47 -2.62
CA VAL A 240 -11.82 -32.12 -4.04
C VAL A 240 -10.71 -32.94 -4.70
N THR A 241 -11.04 -33.62 -5.80
CA THR A 241 -10.13 -34.54 -6.51
C THR A 241 -9.53 -33.91 -7.75
N ARG A 242 -10.30 -33.11 -8.49
CA ARG A 242 -9.85 -32.42 -9.70
C ARG A 242 -10.78 -31.26 -10.09
N LEU A 243 -10.30 -30.43 -11.00
CA LEU A 243 -11.03 -29.38 -11.68
C LEU A 243 -11.60 -29.91 -13.00
N LEU A 244 -12.74 -29.37 -13.40
CA LEU A 244 -13.45 -29.72 -14.62
C LEU A 244 -13.66 -28.46 -15.46
N SER A 245 -13.34 -28.55 -16.74
CA SER A 245 -13.88 -27.61 -17.74
C SER A 245 -15.27 -28.07 -18.14
N THR A 246 -16.26 -27.20 -17.96
CA THR A 246 -17.61 -27.43 -18.50
C THR A 246 -17.82 -26.78 -19.87
N ASP A 247 -16.78 -26.12 -20.39
CA ASP A 247 -16.81 -25.45 -21.69
C ASP A 247 -16.23 -26.36 -22.78
N PRO A 248 -17.07 -26.92 -23.69
CA PRO A 248 -16.58 -27.81 -24.74
C PRO A 248 -15.72 -27.08 -25.78
N THR A 249 -15.67 -25.74 -25.75
CA THR A 249 -14.90 -24.92 -26.70
C THR A 249 -13.57 -24.43 -26.13
N ASP A 250 -13.38 -24.50 -24.80
CA ASP A 250 -12.16 -24.05 -24.14
C ASP A 250 -11.80 -24.94 -22.93
N ALA A 251 -10.90 -25.89 -23.18
CA ALA A 251 -10.37 -26.78 -22.14
C ALA A 251 -9.53 -26.05 -21.07
N THR A 252 -9.11 -24.79 -21.32
CA THR A 252 -8.33 -23.98 -20.37
C THR A 252 -9.20 -23.18 -19.38
N LYS A 253 -10.52 -23.25 -19.55
CA LYS A 253 -11.48 -22.61 -18.67
C LYS A 253 -12.06 -23.62 -17.67
N PHE A 254 -11.65 -23.51 -16.42
CA PHE A 254 -12.15 -24.36 -15.34
C PHE A 254 -13.34 -23.70 -14.65
N THR A 255 -14.45 -24.42 -14.55
CA THR A 255 -15.74 -23.89 -14.10
C THR A 255 -16.47 -24.82 -13.15
N ALA A 256 -15.95 -26.02 -12.89
CA ALA A 256 -16.47 -26.91 -11.86
C ALA A 256 -15.35 -27.65 -11.13
N VAL A 257 -15.67 -28.12 -9.93
CA VAL A 257 -14.82 -29.03 -9.15
C VAL A 257 -15.49 -30.39 -9.06
N GLU A 258 -14.68 -31.46 -9.13
CA GLU A 258 -15.08 -32.80 -8.75
C GLU A 258 -14.62 -33.07 -7.31
N PHE A 259 -15.46 -33.68 -6.49
CA PHE A 259 -15.14 -34.03 -5.12
C PHE A 259 -15.77 -35.35 -4.69
N VAL A 260 -15.21 -35.94 -3.64
CA VAL A 260 -15.70 -37.18 -3.02
C VAL A 260 -16.00 -36.90 -1.55
N GLU A 261 -17.21 -37.24 -1.11
CA GLU A 261 -17.59 -37.22 0.29
C GLU A 261 -16.97 -38.41 1.02
N SER A 262 -16.44 -38.19 2.20
CA SER A 262 -15.81 -39.20 3.05
C SER A 262 -16.55 -39.29 4.38
N VAL A 263 -17.59 -40.12 4.43
CA VAL A 263 -18.28 -40.43 5.69
C VAL A 263 -17.50 -41.54 6.40
N ASN A 264 -17.04 -41.30 7.64
CA ASN A 264 -16.22 -42.25 8.41
C ASN A 264 -14.97 -42.76 7.67
N ARG A 265 -14.31 -41.90 6.87
CA ARG A 265 -13.14 -42.24 6.04
C ARG A 265 -13.43 -43.27 4.94
N VAL A 266 -14.69 -43.48 4.58
CA VAL A 266 -15.09 -44.30 3.42
C VAL A 266 -15.47 -43.37 2.26
N PRO A 267 -14.75 -43.41 1.13
CA PRO A 267 -15.06 -42.58 -0.04
C PRO A 267 -16.43 -42.94 -0.65
N GLY A 268 -17.27 -41.93 -0.86
CA GLY A 268 -18.52 -42.02 -1.61
C GLY A 268 -18.32 -41.93 -3.12
N ALA A 269 -19.42 -41.76 -3.86
CA ALA A 269 -19.35 -41.50 -5.30
C ALA A 269 -18.84 -40.07 -5.57
N ALA A 270 -18.09 -39.90 -6.66
CA ALA A 270 -17.68 -38.58 -7.12
C ALA A 270 -18.89 -37.71 -7.51
N ARG A 271 -18.84 -36.45 -7.13
CA ARG A 271 -19.85 -35.43 -7.40
C ARG A 271 -19.18 -34.19 -7.99
N ALA A 272 -19.97 -33.33 -8.62
CA ALA A 272 -19.46 -32.09 -9.19
C ALA A 272 -20.36 -30.89 -8.87
N VAL A 273 -19.76 -29.72 -8.72
CA VAL A 273 -20.44 -28.43 -8.50
C VAL A 273 -19.70 -27.33 -9.25
N SER A 274 -20.44 -26.36 -9.79
CA SER A 274 -19.89 -25.35 -10.70
C SER A 274 -19.79 -23.96 -10.06
N ALA A 275 -18.76 -23.21 -10.45
CA ALA A 275 -18.57 -21.79 -10.15
C ALA A 275 -18.93 -20.95 -11.38
N THR A 276 -19.66 -19.84 -11.19
CA THR A 276 -19.99 -18.89 -12.26
C THR A 276 -18.90 -17.84 -12.48
N LYS A 277 -18.09 -17.52 -11.45
CA LYS A 277 -16.98 -16.57 -11.53
C LYS A 277 -15.62 -17.29 -11.46
N GLU A 278 -15.22 -17.76 -10.28
CA GLU A 278 -13.90 -18.36 -10.07
C GLU A 278 -13.93 -19.54 -9.08
N ILE A 279 -13.10 -20.53 -9.33
CA ILE A 279 -12.66 -21.53 -8.35
C ILE A 279 -11.38 -21.02 -7.72
N ILE A 280 -11.29 -21.07 -6.39
CA ILE A 280 -10.14 -20.63 -5.62
C ILE A 280 -9.57 -21.81 -4.85
N LEU A 281 -8.37 -22.25 -5.22
CA LEU A 281 -7.65 -23.31 -4.50
C LEU A 281 -6.97 -22.74 -3.26
N SER A 282 -7.33 -23.29 -2.11
CA SER A 282 -6.75 -22.99 -0.79
C SER A 282 -6.43 -24.29 -0.03
N ALA A 283 -6.06 -25.34 -0.77
CA ALA A 283 -5.78 -26.68 -0.25
C ALA A 283 -4.36 -26.81 0.36
N GLY A 284 -3.59 -25.71 0.37
CA GLY A 284 -2.27 -25.63 0.96
C GLY A 284 -1.17 -26.21 0.07
N THR A 285 0.07 -26.06 0.53
CA THR A 285 1.29 -26.41 -0.22
C THR A 285 1.31 -27.84 -0.75
N PHE A 286 0.69 -28.80 -0.06
CA PHE A 286 0.64 -30.19 -0.51
C PHE A 286 -0.67 -30.60 -1.17
N GLY A 287 -1.78 -29.94 -0.85
CA GLY A 287 -3.10 -30.29 -1.41
C GLY A 287 -3.35 -29.64 -2.78
N THR A 288 -2.85 -28.42 -3.00
CA THR A 288 -3.09 -27.66 -4.24
C THR A 288 -2.45 -28.31 -5.49
N PRO A 289 -1.16 -28.71 -5.48
CA PRO A 289 -0.54 -29.26 -6.69
C PRO A 289 -1.18 -30.57 -7.21
N PRO A 290 -1.52 -31.57 -6.38
CA PRO A 290 -2.20 -32.78 -6.84
C PRO A 290 -3.53 -32.50 -7.53
N ILE A 291 -4.32 -31.54 -7.04
CA ILE A 291 -5.58 -31.13 -7.70
C ILE A 291 -5.31 -30.63 -9.11
N LEU A 292 -4.30 -29.76 -9.29
CA LEU A 292 -3.90 -29.27 -10.63
C LEU A 292 -3.42 -30.41 -11.53
N LEU A 293 -2.55 -31.28 -11.02
CA LEU A 293 -1.98 -32.39 -11.78
C LEU A 293 -3.08 -33.38 -12.23
N HIS A 294 -3.99 -33.79 -11.35
CA HIS A 294 -5.14 -34.62 -11.71
C HIS A 294 -6.14 -33.93 -12.65
N SER A 295 -6.08 -32.61 -12.76
CA SER A 295 -6.85 -31.80 -13.73
C SER A 295 -6.17 -31.67 -15.09
N GLY A 296 -4.99 -32.29 -15.27
CA GLY A 296 -4.20 -32.17 -16.49
C GLY A 296 -3.34 -30.90 -16.56
N VAL A 297 -3.16 -30.16 -15.47
CA VAL A 297 -2.36 -28.93 -15.41
C VAL A 297 -1.01 -29.24 -14.76
N GLY A 298 0.06 -29.26 -15.56
CA GLY A 298 1.40 -29.65 -15.11
C GLY A 298 2.34 -29.94 -16.27
N ASP A 299 3.46 -30.60 -16.00
CA ASP A 299 4.32 -31.15 -17.06
C ASP A 299 3.69 -32.42 -17.65
N ALA A 300 3.51 -32.48 -18.97
CA ALA A 300 2.99 -33.68 -19.62
C ALA A 300 3.80 -34.96 -19.31
N ALA A 301 5.11 -34.83 -19.06
CA ALA A 301 5.96 -35.95 -18.67
C ALA A 301 5.60 -36.51 -17.29
N ASP A 302 5.12 -35.66 -16.37
CA ASP A 302 4.69 -36.04 -15.02
C ASP A 302 3.26 -36.62 -15.02
N LEU A 303 2.45 -36.33 -16.06
CA LEU A 303 1.02 -36.69 -16.12
C LEU A 303 0.73 -37.96 -16.94
N THR A 304 1.36 -38.08 -18.11
CA THR A 304 1.11 -39.17 -19.08
C THR A 304 1.31 -40.58 -18.49
N PRO A 305 2.32 -40.84 -17.63
CA PRO A 305 2.51 -42.16 -17.02
C PRO A 305 1.32 -42.64 -16.16
N PHE A 306 0.51 -41.72 -15.65
CA PHE A 306 -0.69 -42.02 -14.85
C PHE A 306 -1.97 -42.05 -15.70
N GLY A 307 -1.86 -41.96 -17.03
CA GLY A 307 -3.02 -41.92 -17.94
C GLY A 307 -3.81 -40.62 -17.88
N ILE A 308 -3.26 -39.56 -17.29
CA ILE A 308 -3.89 -38.24 -17.21
C ILE A 308 -3.59 -37.48 -18.50
N THR A 309 -4.64 -36.97 -19.15
CA THR A 309 -4.49 -36.18 -20.38
C THR A 309 -4.02 -34.77 -20.03
N PRO A 310 -2.86 -34.31 -20.53
CA PRO A 310 -2.41 -32.94 -20.30
C PRO A 310 -3.34 -31.92 -20.96
N VAL A 311 -3.80 -30.94 -20.19
CA VAL A 311 -4.67 -29.84 -20.59
C VAL A 311 -3.86 -28.56 -20.77
N HIS A 312 -2.94 -28.27 -19.84
CA HIS A 312 -2.12 -27.07 -19.89
C HIS A 312 -0.71 -27.35 -19.37
N GLN A 313 0.30 -26.89 -20.13
CA GLN A 313 1.70 -27.07 -19.78
C GLN A 313 2.13 -26.04 -18.74
N LEU A 314 2.31 -26.52 -17.51
CA LEU A 314 2.75 -25.68 -16.40
C LEU A 314 3.75 -26.46 -15.52
N PRO A 315 4.97 -26.70 -16.01
CA PRO A 315 5.94 -27.60 -15.37
C PRO A 315 6.43 -27.12 -13.99
N SER A 316 6.12 -25.87 -13.62
CA SER A 316 6.41 -25.35 -12.28
C SER A 316 5.46 -25.87 -11.19
N VAL A 317 4.33 -26.50 -11.55
CA VAL A 317 3.40 -27.10 -10.57
C VAL A 317 4.14 -28.16 -9.75
N GLY A 318 4.08 -28.01 -8.42
CA GLY A 318 4.74 -28.89 -7.47
C GLY A 318 6.24 -28.64 -7.29
N LYS A 319 6.87 -27.71 -8.02
CA LYS A 319 8.32 -27.40 -7.88
C LYS A 319 8.54 -26.25 -6.89
N ASN A 320 9.80 -25.94 -6.57
CA ASN A 320 10.19 -24.88 -5.61
C ASN A 320 9.65 -25.11 -4.19
N LEU A 321 9.40 -26.36 -3.79
CA LEU A 321 9.01 -26.68 -2.43
C LEU A 321 10.13 -26.26 -1.48
N THR A 322 9.81 -25.39 -0.54
CA THR A 322 10.75 -24.90 0.49
C THR A 322 10.09 -25.05 1.85
N ASP A 323 10.83 -25.51 2.84
CA ASP A 323 10.39 -25.62 4.23
C ASP A 323 11.56 -25.28 5.16
N HIS A 324 11.27 -24.82 6.37
CA HIS A 324 12.29 -24.66 7.41
C HIS A 324 12.77 -26.02 7.88
N LEU A 325 14.08 -26.15 8.13
CA LEU A 325 14.66 -27.36 8.71
C LEU A 325 14.84 -27.13 10.21
N LEU A 326 14.22 -27.98 11.01
CA LEU A 326 14.27 -27.94 12.47
C LEU A 326 15.19 -29.05 12.98
N ILE A 327 15.91 -28.81 14.07
CA ILE A 327 16.54 -29.87 14.85
C ILE A 327 16.23 -29.69 16.33
N GLY A 328 15.92 -30.80 16.99
CA GLY A 328 15.70 -30.78 18.43
C GLY A 328 17.01 -30.99 19.19
N THR A 329 17.30 -30.14 20.17
CA THR A 329 18.46 -30.27 21.06
C THR A 329 18.00 -30.13 22.50
N ALA A 330 18.18 -31.19 23.30
CA ALA A 330 17.72 -31.24 24.68
C ALA A 330 18.90 -31.22 25.67
N TRP A 331 18.68 -30.60 26.82
CA TRP A 331 19.60 -30.57 27.96
C TRP A 331 18.88 -31.01 29.22
N PHE A 332 19.56 -31.80 30.06
CA PHE A 332 19.07 -32.14 31.38
C PHE A 332 18.96 -30.88 32.25
N ALA A 333 17.79 -30.70 32.87
CA ALA A 333 17.51 -29.58 33.74
C ALA A 333 17.54 -30.01 35.21
N ASN A 334 18.17 -29.20 36.06
CA ASN A 334 18.13 -29.30 37.51
C ASN A 334 16.84 -28.68 38.07
N SER A 335 15.70 -29.14 37.57
CA SER A 335 14.36 -28.68 37.94
C SER A 335 13.37 -29.83 37.80
N THR A 336 12.30 -29.79 38.59
CA THR A 336 11.11 -30.64 38.39
C THR A 336 9.93 -29.85 37.85
N ASP A 337 10.10 -28.55 37.61
CA ASP A 337 9.08 -27.66 37.05
C ASP A 337 9.30 -27.55 35.53
N THR A 338 9.12 -28.67 34.84
CA THR A 338 9.29 -28.82 33.38
C THR A 338 8.10 -29.57 32.79
N TYR A 339 8.00 -29.58 31.46
CA TYR A 339 6.89 -30.18 30.74
C TYR A 339 6.77 -31.69 31.01
N GLU A 340 7.88 -32.38 31.26
CA GLU A 340 7.91 -33.81 31.56
C GLU A 340 7.19 -34.15 32.87
N THR A 341 7.24 -33.26 33.87
CA THR A 341 6.50 -33.45 35.12
C THR A 341 4.99 -33.43 34.87
N VAL A 342 4.52 -32.48 34.05
CA VAL A 342 3.11 -32.41 33.66
C VAL A 342 2.74 -33.64 32.82
N LYS A 343 3.56 -34.02 31.83
CA LYS A 343 3.31 -35.20 30.97
C LYS A 343 3.17 -36.51 31.77
N ARG A 344 3.96 -36.68 32.85
CA ARG A 344 3.96 -37.91 33.67
C ARG A 344 2.90 -37.97 34.76
N ASN A 345 2.24 -36.86 35.08
CA ASN A 345 1.31 -36.76 36.20
C ASN A 345 -0.12 -36.46 35.72
N ALA A 346 -0.91 -37.52 35.55
CA ALA A 346 -2.31 -37.41 35.12
C ALA A 346 -3.19 -36.60 36.09
N THR A 347 -2.89 -36.61 37.39
CA THR A 347 -3.60 -35.77 38.38
C THR A 347 -3.33 -34.29 38.12
N LEU A 348 -2.06 -33.92 37.92
CA LEU A 348 -1.69 -32.54 37.60
C LEU A 348 -2.27 -32.09 36.25
N GLN A 349 -2.31 -32.96 35.24
CA GLN A 349 -2.97 -32.66 33.97
C GLN A 349 -4.46 -32.34 34.14
N ALA A 350 -5.16 -33.11 34.96
CA ALA A 350 -6.57 -32.88 35.26
C ALA A 350 -6.78 -31.57 36.04
N GLU A 351 -5.92 -31.28 37.01
CA GLU A 351 -5.96 -30.02 37.79
C GLU A 351 -5.70 -28.79 36.90
N LEU A 352 -4.69 -28.83 36.02
CA LEU A 352 -4.37 -27.75 35.09
C LEU A 352 -5.47 -27.55 34.05
N LEU A 353 -6.07 -28.65 33.56
CA LEU A 353 -7.20 -28.57 32.65
C LEU A 353 -8.43 -27.97 33.33
N GLU A 354 -8.73 -28.38 34.56
CA GLU A 354 -9.82 -27.82 35.35
C GLU A 354 -9.61 -26.33 35.61
N GLN A 355 -8.38 -25.92 35.97
CA GLN A 355 -8.03 -24.51 36.14
C GLN A 355 -8.30 -23.70 34.87
N TRP A 356 -7.84 -24.20 33.71
CA TRP A 356 -8.07 -23.57 32.41
C TRP A 356 -9.57 -23.49 32.09
N GLN A 357 -10.34 -24.55 32.31
CA GLN A 357 -11.78 -24.58 32.05
C GLN A 357 -12.55 -23.58 32.91
N GLN A 358 -12.16 -23.40 34.19
CA GLN A 358 -12.85 -22.53 35.12
C GLN A 358 -12.50 -21.05 34.94
N THR A 359 -11.24 -20.75 34.58
CA THR A 359 -10.70 -19.39 34.69
C THR A 359 -9.97 -18.87 33.46
N GLY A 360 -9.62 -19.74 32.49
CA GLY A 360 -8.76 -19.37 31.37
C GLY A 360 -7.35 -19.00 31.79
N THR A 361 -6.81 -19.62 32.86
CA THR A 361 -5.47 -19.34 33.41
C THR A 361 -4.67 -20.63 33.64
N GLY A 362 -3.39 -20.49 33.99
CA GLY A 362 -2.48 -21.61 34.30
C GLY A 362 -1.68 -22.07 33.09
N ALA A 363 -0.80 -23.06 33.26
CA ALA A 363 0.16 -23.48 32.23
C ALA A 363 -0.49 -23.92 30.90
N TYR A 364 -1.77 -24.30 30.92
CA TYR A 364 -2.48 -24.77 29.72
C TYR A 364 -2.83 -23.66 28.71
N VAL A 365 -2.67 -22.39 29.09
CA VAL A 365 -2.95 -21.23 28.23
C VAL A 365 -1.84 -20.92 27.21
N ASN A 366 -0.62 -21.45 27.39
CA ASN A 366 0.50 -21.23 26.48
C ASN A 366 0.78 -22.48 25.62
N ALA A 367 1.43 -22.29 24.47
CA ALA A 367 1.91 -23.37 23.62
C ALA A 367 3.22 -24.02 24.11
N GLY A 368 3.90 -23.38 25.08
CA GLY A 368 5.18 -23.81 25.65
C GLY A 368 6.43 -23.30 24.98
N ILE A 369 6.29 -22.23 24.23
CA ILE A 369 7.38 -21.51 23.58
C ILE A 369 7.09 -20.05 23.91
N ASP A 370 7.78 -19.51 24.91
CA ASP A 370 7.55 -18.14 25.39
C ASP A 370 8.58 -17.16 24.83
N HIS A 371 9.70 -17.69 24.32
CA HIS A 371 10.80 -16.93 23.76
C HIS A 371 11.23 -17.51 22.41
N VAL A 372 11.43 -16.60 21.46
CA VAL A 372 11.94 -16.88 20.11
C VAL A 372 13.11 -15.96 19.83
N GLY A 373 14.16 -16.47 19.17
CA GLY A 373 15.28 -15.64 18.75
C GLY A 373 15.71 -15.88 17.31
N CYS A 374 15.77 -14.83 16.50
CA CYS A 374 16.28 -14.91 15.13
C CYS A 374 17.71 -14.39 15.07
N ILE A 375 18.65 -15.25 14.68
CA ILE A 375 20.09 -14.97 14.76
C ILE A 375 20.70 -14.97 13.35
N ARG A 376 21.67 -14.08 13.16
CA ARG A 376 22.45 -13.98 11.92
C ARG A 376 23.79 -14.68 12.11
N ILE A 377 24.21 -15.39 11.07
CA ILE A 377 25.60 -15.84 10.92
C ILE A 377 26.50 -14.60 10.87
N ALA A 378 27.65 -14.66 11.55
CA ALA A 378 28.60 -13.56 11.61
C ALA A 378 29.00 -13.10 10.19
N PRO A 379 29.02 -11.78 9.91
CA PRO A 379 29.21 -11.26 8.56
C PRO A 379 30.59 -11.55 7.96
N ASP A 380 31.58 -11.91 8.79
CA ASP A 380 32.93 -12.32 8.41
C ASP A 380 33.10 -13.85 8.26
N SER A 381 32.02 -14.62 8.43
CA SER A 381 32.03 -16.07 8.23
C SER A 381 32.47 -16.45 6.82
N SER A 382 33.32 -17.48 6.71
CA SER A 382 33.88 -17.93 5.43
C SER A 382 32.81 -18.42 4.44
N ILE A 383 31.62 -18.82 4.92
CA ILE A 383 30.53 -19.29 4.06
C ILE A 383 30.14 -18.23 3.01
N PHE A 384 30.18 -16.95 3.38
CA PHE A 384 29.82 -15.83 2.50
C PHE A 384 30.81 -15.58 1.36
N GLN A 385 31.97 -16.24 1.36
CA GLN A 385 32.88 -16.24 0.22
C GLN A 385 32.36 -17.10 -0.95
N THR A 386 31.44 -18.03 -0.67
CA THR A 386 30.94 -19.01 -1.64
C THR A 386 29.42 -18.94 -1.86
N VAL A 387 28.67 -18.46 -0.86
CA VAL A 387 27.22 -18.33 -0.91
C VAL A 387 26.86 -16.88 -0.59
N PRO A 388 26.27 -16.12 -1.53
CA PRO A 388 25.73 -14.79 -1.22
C PRO A 388 24.71 -14.89 -0.09
N ASP A 389 24.65 -13.87 0.77
CA ASP A 389 23.66 -13.83 1.84
C ASP A 389 22.24 -13.95 1.26
N PRO A 390 21.51 -15.06 1.53
CA PRO A 390 20.16 -15.24 1.00
C PRO A 390 19.12 -14.43 1.78
N ALA A 391 19.53 -13.77 2.85
CA ALA A 391 18.71 -12.96 3.72
C ALA A 391 19.10 -11.46 3.60
N GLY A 392 18.23 -10.57 4.10
CA GLY A 392 18.54 -9.15 4.25
C GLY A 392 19.14 -8.85 5.62
N PRO A 393 19.72 -7.66 5.84
CA PRO A 393 20.34 -7.29 7.12
C PRO A 393 19.40 -7.35 8.33
N ASN A 394 18.09 -7.19 8.11
CA ASN A 394 17.05 -7.22 9.15
C ASN A 394 16.44 -8.62 9.33
N THR A 395 16.99 -9.63 8.65
CA THR A 395 16.48 -11.00 8.58
C THR A 395 17.45 -11.96 9.30
N GLY A 396 16.93 -12.88 10.14
CA GLY A 396 17.73 -13.94 10.72
C GLY A 396 18.06 -15.06 9.72
N HIS A 397 19.20 -15.73 9.87
CA HIS A 397 19.52 -16.93 9.09
C HIS A 397 18.92 -18.19 9.70
N PHE A 398 18.83 -18.23 11.03
CA PHE A 398 18.20 -19.28 11.81
C PHE A 398 17.45 -18.71 13.00
N GLU A 399 16.55 -19.51 13.56
CA GLU A 399 15.72 -19.22 14.74
C GLU A 399 16.07 -20.16 15.91
N PHE A 400 15.76 -19.75 17.14
CA PHE A 400 15.67 -20.60 18.33
C PHE A 400 14.25 -20.65 18.89
N TYR A 401 13.79 -21.86 19.20
CA TYR A 401 12.71 -22.10 20.14
C TYR A 401 13.32 -22.43 21.51
N ILE A 402 13.08 -21.60 22.53
CA ILE A 402 13.47 -21.95 23.89
C ILE A 402 12.27 -22.56 24.62
N THR A 403 12.39 -23.80 25.08
CA THR A 403 11.29 -24.53 25.71
C THR A 403 11.67 -25.09 27.07
N ASN A 404 10.72 -25.06 28.02
CA ASN A 404 10.87 -25.65 29.35
C ASN A 404 10.60 -27.17 29.37
N GLY A 405 11.19 -27.87 28.41
CA GLY A 405 11.00 -29.30 28.19
C GLY A 405 11.45 -29.76 26.82
N ASN A 406 11.45 -31.08 26.62
CA ASN A 406 11.67 -31.74 25.36
C ASN A 406 10.36 -31.72 24.54
N VAL A 407 10.17 -30.66 23.75
CA VAL A 407 9.00 -30.48 22.87
C VAL A 407 9.28 -31.03 21.46
N PHE A 408 10.42 -30.67 20.87
CA PHE A 408 10.81 -31.03 19.50
C PHE A 408 11.99 -32.00 19.40
N GLY A 409 12.61 -32.35 20.53
CA GLY A 409 13.75 -33.26 20.57
C GLY A 409 13.39 -34.74 20.47
N PRO A 410 14.41 -35.62 20.51
CA PRO A 410 14.25 -37.01 20.15
C PRO A 410 13.26 -37.73 21.08
N PRO A 411 12.46 -38.68 20.53
CA PRO A 411 11.55 -39.49 21.33
C PRO A 411 12.32 -40.37 22.30
N GLY A 412 11.68 -40.76 23.41
CA GLY A 412 12.25 -41.69 24.40
C GLY A 412 13.00 -41.04 25.57
N LEU A 413 13.02 -39.70 25.64
CA LEU A 413 13.55 -38.94 26.78
C LEU A 413 12.45 -38.56 27.79
N GLU A 414 11.65 -39.52 28.25
CA GLU A 414 10.46 -39.22 29.07
C GLU A 414 10.70 -39.38 30.59
N SER A 415 11.82 -39.98 31.01
CA SER A 415 12.11 -40.31 32.41
C SER A 415 12.68 -39.17 33.26
N ASP A 416 13.28 -38.16 32.62
CA ASP A 416 14.00 -37.07 33.28
C ASP A 416 13.33 -35.72 32.95
N ASN A 417 13.97 -34.60 33.34
CA ASN A 417 13.45 -33.25 33.11
C ASN A 417 14.41 -32.49 32.20
N PHE A 418 13.85 -31.71 31.26
CA PHE A 418 14.64 -31.09 30.20
C PHE A 418 14.32 -29.61 30.00
N ILE A 419 15.24 -28.97 29.31
CA ILE A 419 15.05 -27.71 28.58
C ILE A 419 15.64 -27.88 27.19
N ALA A 420 15.16 -27.10 26.22
CA ALA A 420 15.63 -27.17 24.85
C ALA A 420 15.82 -25.79 24.24
N ALA A 421 16.69 -25.73 23.24
CA ALA A 421 16.93 -24.58 22.37
C ALA A 421 16.96 -25.11 20.94
N ASP A 422 15.80 -25.31 20.34
CA ASP A 422 15.66 -26.06 19.09
C ASP A 422 15.83 -25.12 17.89
N PRO A 423 16.91 -25.23 17.09
CA PRO A 423 17.11 -24.30 16.02
C PRO A 423 16.40 -24.69 14.72
N ALA A 424 15.94 -23.67 13.99
CA ALA A 424 15.38 -23.81 12.64
C ALA A 424 16.12 -22.95 11.61
N VAL A 425 16.40 -23.47 10.42
CA VAL A 425 16.93 -22.65 9.31
C VAL A 425 15.81 -21.81 8.71
N LEU A 426 15.95 -20.48 8.74
CA LEU A 426 14.97 -19.51 8.25
C LEU A 426 15.18 -19.10 6.78
N SER A 427 16.38 -19.30 6.25
CA SER A 427 16.75 -18.92 4.88
C SER A 427 17.29 -20.11 4.07
N PRO A 428 16.56 -21.25 4.01
CA PRO A 428 17.04 -22.44 3.32
C PRO A 428 17.16 -22.22 1.80
N LEU A 429 18.20 -22.83 1.21
CA LEU A 429 18.49 -22.80 -0.23
C LEU A 429 18.22 -24.14 -0.92
N SER A 430 18.03 -25.24 -0.17
CA SER A 430 17.49 -26.48 -0.76
C SER A 430 16.11 -26.23 -1.35
N ARG A 431 15.82 -26.88 -2.48
CA ARG A 431 14.53 -26.79 -3.17
C ARG A 431 14.06 -28.17 -3.54
N GLY A 432 12.90 -28.52 -3.02
CA GLY A 432 12.22 -29.77 -3.27
C GLY A 432 11.19 -29.70 -4.38
N SER A 433 10.46 -30.80 -4.53
CA SER A 433 9.27 -30.88 -5.36
C SER A 433 8.24 -31.86 -4.81
N LEU A 434 7.03 -31.79 -5.33
CA LEU A 434 5.93 -32.72 -5.08
C LEU A 434 5.29 -33.10 -6.40
N THR A 435 4.96 -34.38 -6.58
CA THR A 435 4.24 -34.87 -7.76
C THR A 435 3.30 -36.03 -7.41
N LEU A 436 2.58 -36.55 -8.40
CA LEU A 436 1.66 -37.67 -8.22
C LEU A 436 2.42 -38.98 -7.95
N LEU A 437 1.88 -39.81 -7.07
CA LEU A 437 2.35 -41.18 -6.86
C LEU A 437 1.53 -42.20 -7.67
N SER A 438 0.28 -41.86 -7.99
CA SER A 438 -0.64 -42.75 -8.71
C SER A 438 -1.71 -41.95 -9.47
N ALA A 439 -2.53 -42.65 -10.25
CA ALA A 439 -3.70 -42.07 -10.92
C ALA A 439 -4.92 -41.87 -9.98
N ASP A 440 -4.90 -42.48 -8.78
CA ASP A 440 -5.95 -42.32 -7.79
C ASP A 440 -5.84 -40.94 -7.12
N PRO A 441 -6.83 -40.03 -7.28
CA PRO A 441 -6.78 -38.69 -6.73
C PRO A 441 -6.93 -38.63 -5.21
N LEU A 442 -7.23 -39.75 -4.55
CA LEU A 442 -7.26 -39.86 -3.08
C LEU A 442 -5.94 -40.39 -2.50
N ALA A 443 -5.00 -40.83 -3.36
CA ALA A 443 -3.70 -41.27 -2.90
C ALA A 443 -2.84 -40.09 -2.44
N ALA A 444 -2.00 -40.32 -1.42
CA ALA A 444 -1.03 -39.34 -0.99
C ALA A 444 -0.02 -39.02 -2.11
N PRO A 445 0.38 -37.75 -2.29
CA PRO A 445 1.37 -37.38 -3.28
C PRO A 445 2.78 -37.84 -2.88
N SER A 446 3.67 -37.89 -3.86
CA SER A 446 5.11 -38.05 -3.64
C SER A 446 5.71 -36.69 -3.26
N ILE A 447 6.14 -36.54 -2.00
CA ILE A 447 6.66 -35.27 -1.46
C ILE A 447 8.17 -35.41 -1.25
N ASP A 448 8.98 -34.63 -1.95
CA ASP A 448 10.43 -34.59 -1.77
C ASP A 448 10.89 -33.17 -1.43
N PRO A 449 11.02 -32.80 -0.14
CA PRO A 449 11.51 -31.48 0.26
C PRO A 449 12.99 -31.25 -0.07
N ALA A 450 13.75 -32.30 -0.42
CA ALA A 450 15.18 -32.25 -0.69
C ALA A 450 16.00 -31.62 0.45
N TYR A 451 15.66 -31.94 1.70
CA TYR A 451 16.32 -31.37 2.89
C TYR A 451 17.84 -31.55 2.85
N MET A 452 18.59 -30.52 3.25
CA MET A 452 20.06 -30.51 3.37
C MET A 452 20.82 -30.83 2.06
N THR A 453 20.21 -30.59 0.90
CA THR A 453 20.88 -30.80 -0.39
C THR A 453 21.77 -29.64 -0.80
N HIS A 454 21.54 -28.44 -0.25
CA HIS A 454 22.39 -27.26 -0.46
C HIS A 454 23.41 -27.09 0.70
N PRO A 455 24.70 -26.78 0.44
CA PRO A 455 25.72 -26.65 1.48
C PRO A 455 25.46 -25.54 2.50
N TRP A 456 24.76 -24.48 2.09
CA TRP A 456 24.28 -23.42 3.00
C TRP A 456 23.45 -23.97 4.16
N ASP A 457 22.48 -24.86 3.85
CA ASP A 457 21.53 -25.35 4.87
C ASP A 457 22.25 -26.21 5.90
N LEU A 458 23.18 -27.07 5.43
CA LEU A 458 24.04 -27.89 6.28
C LEU A 458 24.92 -27.01 7.20
N PHE A 459 25.53 -25.96 6.64
CA PHE A 459 26.36 -25.04 7.40
C PHE A 459 25.55 -24.27 8.46
N VAL A 460 24.42 -23.67 8.07
CA VAL A 460 23.61 -22.84 8.96
C VAL A 460 23.04 -23.67 10.11
N ILE A 461 22.49 -24.85 9.85
CA ILE A 461 21.94 -25.68 10.93
C ILE A 461 23.05 -26.18 11.88
N GLY A 462 24.24 -26.50 11.36
CA GLY A 462 25.40 -26.88 12.17
C GLY A 462 25.85 -25.75 13.10
N GLU A 463 25.97 -24.53 12.57
CA GLU A 463 26.31 -23.36 13.38
C GLU A 463 25.19 -22.97 14.34
N ALA A 464 23.93 -23.25 14.00
CA ALA A 464 22.81 -23.04 14.91
C ALA A 464 22.86 -24.00 16.13
N VAL A 465 23.26 -25.26 15.93
CA VAL A 465 23.49 -26.23 17.03
C VAL A 465 24.63 -25.77 17.95
N ARG A 466 25.73 -25.26 17.38
CA ARG A 466 26.83 -24.65 18.16
C ARG A 466 26.38 -23.40 18.92
N SER A 467 25.58 -22.56 18.28
CA SER A 467 24.96 -21.40 18.91
C SER A 467 24.06 -21.79 20.08
N ALA A 468 23.30 -22.89 19.97
CA ALA A 468 22.48 -23.41 21.07
C ALA A 468 23.34 -23.80 22.29
N GLN A 469 24.49 -24.45 22.05
CA GLN A 469 25.46 -24.78 23.09
C GLN A 469 26.01 -23.50 23.76
N ARG A 470 26.31 -22.44 22.99
CA ARG A 470 26.76 -21.15 23.52
C ARG A 470 25.67 -20.46 24.36
N PHE A 471 24.41 -20.55 23.95
CA PHE A 471 23.27 -20.03 24.71
C PHE A 471 23.21 -20.65 26.11
N PHE A 472 23.13 -21.98 26.21
CA PHE A 472 23.05 -22.69 27.51
C PHE A 472 24.37 -22.74 28.30
N SER A 473 25.49 -22.33 27.70
CA SER A 473 26.76 -22.13 28.42
C SER A 473 26.87 -20.74 29.08
N SER A 474 25.89 -19.86 28.85
CA SER A 474 25.88 -18.51 29.43
C SER A 474 25.61 -18.53 30.94
N ALA A 475 26.11 -17.53 31.66
CA ALA A 475 26.09 -17.48 33.12
C ALA A 475 24.72 -17.73 33.80
N PRO A 476 23.56 -17.27 33.25
CA PRO A 476 22.24 -17.53 33.84
C PRO A 476 21.85 -19.01 33.93
N TRP A 477 22.52 -19.89 33.18
CA TRP A 477 22.22 -21.32 33.15
C TRP A 477 23.10 -22.16 34.09
N ASN A 478 24.10 -21.53 34.74
CA ASN A 478 25.02 -22.22 35.65
C ASN A 478 24.30 -22.92 36.80
N GLY A 479 24.50 -24.24 36.92
CA GLY A 479 23.86 -25.08 37.94
C GLY A 479 22.39 -25.43 37.66
N TYR A 480 21.80 -24.87 36.60
CA TYR A 480 20.48 -25.25 36.07
C TYR A 480 20.62 -26.29 34.95
N VAL A 481 21.52 -26.06 33.98
CA VAL A 481 21.86 -27.04 32.94
C VAL A 481 22.84 -28.08 33.51
N LEU A 482 22.47 -29.35 33.46
CA LEU A 482 23.30 -30.47 33.95
C LEU A 482 24.15 -31.11 32.85
N GLY A 483 23.79 -30.90 31.58
CA GLY A 483 24.48 -31.44 30.42
C GLY A 483 23.54 -31.67 29.24
N ARG A 484 24.12 -31.92 28.07
CA ARG A 484 23.40 -32.32 26.86
C ARG A 484 22.72 -33.69 27.05
N ALA A 485 21.59 -33.91 26.40
CA ALA A 485 20.77 -35.13 26.53
C ALA A 485 20.59 -35.89 25.20
N GLY A 486 20.14 -37.14 25.28
CA GLY A 486 19.91 -38.00 24.11
C GLY A 486 21.15 -38.19 23.24
N ASP A 487 20.95 -38.32 21.92
CA ASP A 487 22.04 -38.45 20.94
C ASP A 487 23.00 -37.24 20.94
N PHE A 488 22.51 -36.07 21.37
CA PHE A 488 23.31 -34.86 21.48
C PHE A 488 24.31 -34.90 22.65
N ALA A 489 24.11 -35.78 23.64
CA ALA A 489 25.02 -35.92 24.78
C ALA A 489 26.43 -36.36 24.39
N ALA A 490 26.53 -37.29 23.44
CA ALA A 490 27.79 -37.89 23.00
C ALA A 490 28.44 -37.18 21.81
N LEU A 491 27.79 -36.15 21.26
CA LEU A 491 28.28 -35.43 20.09
C LEU A 491 29.56 -34.64 20.42
N ASP A 492 30.62 -34.87 19.66
CA ASP A 492 31.71 -33.89 19.54
C ASP A 492 31.26 -32.79 18.58
N ILE A 493 30.98 -31.60 19.12
CA ILE A 493 30.34 -30.51 18.37
C ILE A 493 31.35 -29.75 17.48
N ASP A 494 32.64 -29.92 17.76
CA ASP A 494 33.75 -29.29 17.04
C ASP A 494 34.26 -30.19 15.89
N ASP A 495 33.82 -31.45 15.84
CA ASP A 495 34.03 -32.35 14.70
C ASP A 495 32.86 -32.22 13.70
N ASP A 496 33.13 -31.57 12.56
CA ASP A 496 32.14 -31.36 11.50
C ASP A 496 31.55 -32.68 10.97
N ASP A 497 32.34 -33.77 10.89
CA ASP A 497 31.83 -35.05 10.38
C ASP A 497 30.86 -35.68 11.38
N ALA A 498 31.18 -35.61 12.68
CA ALA A 498 30.29 -36.07 13.75
C ALA A 498 29.01 -35.22 13.81
N LEU A 499 29.13 -33.90 13.71
CA LEU A 499 28.00 -32.97 13.66
C LEU A 499 27.11 -33.25 12.46
N HIS A 500 27.68 -33.40 11.26
CA HIS A 500 26.90 -33.72 10.06
C HIS A 500 26.17 -35.06 10.17
N ALA A 501 26.80 -36.10 10.75
CA ALA A 501 26.13 -37.37 11.00
C ALA A 501 24.95 -37.22 11.97
N PHE A 502 25.13 -36.44 13.04
CA PHE A 502 24.05 -36.12 13.98
C PHE A 502 22.90 -35.37 13.31
N LEU A 503 23.20 -34.36 12.49
CA LEU A 503 22.20 -33.61 11.74
C LEU A 503 21.38 -34.53 10.82
N ARG A 504 22.05 -35.37 10.00
CA ARG A 504 21.36 -36.32 9.10
C ARG A 504 20.41 -37.24 9.86
N ALA A 505 20.80 -37.70 11.05
CA ALA A 505 20.00 -38.58 11.88
C ALA A 505 18.81 -37.89 12.57
N ASN A 506 18.87 -36.57 12.82
CA ASN A 506 17.95 -35.90 13.76
C ASN A 506 17.15 -34.71 13.20
N VAL A 507 17.49 -34.14 12.04
CA VAL A 507 16.68 -33.03 11.48
C VAL A 507 15.25 -33.48 11.18
N ALA A 508 14.32 -32.54 11.29
CA ALA A 508 12.90 -32.68 11.01
C ALA A 508 12.40 -31.48 10.19
N SER A 509 11.16 -31.60 9.71
CA SER A 509 10.44 -30.48 9.10
C SER A 509 10.07 -29.44 10.15
N GLY A 510 10.28 -28.17 9.83
CA GLY A 510 9.77 -27.02 10.59
C GLY A 510 8.27 -26.78 10.39
N GLN A 511 7.59 -27.59 9.57
CA GLN A 511 6.14 -27.53 9.33
C GLN A 511 5.67 -26.23 8.64
N HIS A 512 6.55 -25.59 7.86
CA HIS A 512 6.34 -24.32 7.15
C HIS A 512 6.50 -24.43 5.61
N PRO A 513 5.97 -25.48 4.95
CA PRO A 513 6.19 -25.65 3.52
C PRO A 513 5.50 -24.57 2.69
N VAL A 514 6.20 -24.04 1.68
CA VAL A 514 5.71 -23.05 0.70
C VAL A 514 6.17 -23.36 -0.73
N GLY A 515 5.67 -22.62 -1.72
CA GLY A 515 6.31 -22.46 -3.04
C GLY A 515 5.88 -23.42 -4.15
N THR A 516 5.11 -24.47 -3.85
CA THR A 516 4.71 -25.49 -4.84
C THR A 516 3.79 -24.99 -5.97
N ALA A 517 3.24 -23.78 -5.84
CA ALA A 517 2.52 -23.06 -6.88
C ALA A 517 2.99 -21.60 -6.98
N SER A 518 4.30 -21.40 -6.92
CA SER A 518 4.96 -20.10 -6.78
C SER A 518 4.38 -18.99 -7.68
N MET A 519 4.16 -17.83 -7.07
CA MET A 519 3.89 -16.57 -7.73
C MET A 519 5.14 -16.06 -8.46
N SER A 520 4.92 -15.43 -9.61
CA SER A 520 5.99 -14.97 -10.49
C SER A 520 5.53 -13.80 -11.35
N PRO A 521 6.44 -13.03 -11.98
CA PRO A 521 6.04 -11.96 -12.87
C PRO A 521 5.16 -12.45 -14.01
N ARG A 522 4.26 -11.58 -14.48
CA ARG A 522 3.43 -11.86 -15.65
C ARG A 522 4.31 -12.15 -16.86
N GLY A 523 4.01 -13.24 -17.56
CA GLY A 523 4.79 -13.69 -18.72
C GLY A 523 6.15 -14.34 -18.39
N ALA A 524 6.50 -14.50 -17.11
CA ALA A 524 7.68 -15.29 -16.73
C ALA A 524 7.49 -16.76 -17.12
N SER A 525 8.57 -17.40 -17.56
CA SER A 525 8.60 -18.82 -17.98
C SER A 525 8.53 -19.82 -16.82
N TRP A 526 8.64 -19.33 -15.59
CA TRP A 526 8.54 -20.09 -14.35
C TRP A 526 7.36 -19.57 -13.52
N GLY A 527 7.02 -20.33 -12.48
CA GLY A 527 5.92 -20.04 -11.58
C GLY A 527 4.58 -20.57 -12.11
N VAL A 528 3.61 -20.63 -11.22
CA VAL A 528 2.27 -21.20 -11.47
C VAL A 528 1.22 -20.10 -11.52
N VAL A 529 1.38 -19.05 -10.72
CA VAL A 529 0.46 -17.92 -10.70
C VAL A 529 1.14 -16.60 -11.05
N ASP A 530 0.34 -15.69 -11.62
CA ASP A 530 0.68 -14.28 -11.82
C ASP A 530 0.62 -13.51 -10.47
N PRO A 531 1.04 -12.24 -10.39
CA PRO A 531 1.03 -11.47 -9.14
C PRO A 531 -0.38 -11.18 -8.57
N ASP A 532 -1.43 -11.32 -9.38
CA ASP A 532 -2.83 -11.32 -8.94
C ASP A 532 -3.30 -12.70 -8.46
N LEU A 533 -2.41 -13.69 -8.41
CA LEU A 533 -2.64 -15.07 -7.98
C LEU A 533 -3.47 -15.93 -8.95
N LYS A 534 -3.78 -15.43 -10.15
CA LYS A 534 -4.42 -16.24 -11.20
C LYS A 534 -3.47 -17.28 -11.73
N VAL A 535 -3.98 -18.48 -12.00
CA VAL A 535 -3.17 -19.53 -12.60
C VAL A 535 -2.82 -19.16 -14.04
N LYS A 536 -1.53 -19.22 -14.35
CA LYS A 536 -1.00 -18.81 -15.66
C LYS A 536 -1.66 -19.61 -16.78
N GLY A 537 -2.14 -18.90 -17.79
CA GLY A 537 -2.72 -19.48 -18.99
C GLY A 537 -4.08 -20.16 -18.82
N LEU A 538 -4.71 -20.05 -17.65
CA LEU A 538 -6.02 -20.63 -17.35
C LEU A 538 -7.04 -19.55 -16.97
N ASN A 539 -8.33 -19.85 -17.18
CA ASN A 539 -9.43 -18.97 -16.86
C ASN A 539 -10.33 -19.56 -15.77
N GLY A 540 -10.87 -18.69 -14.90
CA GLY A 540 -11.77 -19.08 -13.82
C GLY A 540 -11.09 -19.76 -12.62
N LEU A 541 -9.76 -19.67 -12.51
CA LEU A 541 -8.98 -20.37 -11.50
C LEU A 541 -7.94 -19.46 -10.83
N ARG A 542 -7.93 -19.47 -9.49
CA ARG A 542 -6.96 -18.78 -8.64
C ARG A 542 -6.41 -19.72 -7.58
N ILE A 543 -5.21 -19.44 -7.09
CA ILE A 543 -4.62 -20.15 -5.94
C ILE A 543 -4.34 -19.13 -4.85
N VAL A 544 -4.84 -19.38 -3.64
CA VAL A 544 -4.64 -18.52 -2.48
C VAL A 544 -4.38 -19.41 -1.27
N ASP A 545 -3.12 -19.75 -1.07
CA ASP A 545 -2.59 -20.44 0.11
C ASP A 545 -1.05 -20.33 0.13
N ALA A 546 -0.38 -21.02 1.05
CA ALA A 546 1.07 -21.00 1.21
C ALA A 546 1.87 -21.47 -0.03
N SER A 547 1.24 -22.22 -0.95
CA SER A 547 1.90 -22.69 -2.18
C SER A 547 2.36 -21.56 -3.10
N VAL A 548 1.71 -20.39 -3.04
CA VAL A 548 2.03 -19.27 -3.94
C VAL A 548 3.23 -18.44 -3.47
N ILE A 549 3.67 -18.62 -2.24
CA ILE A 549 4.78 -17.85 -1.64
C ILE A 549 6.10 -18.32 -2.28
N PRO A 550 6.78 -17.49 -3.10
CA PRO A 550 7.91 -17.95 -3.91
C PRO A 550 9.23 -18.04 -3.13
N LEU A 551 9.33 -17.29 -2.02
CA LEU A 551 10.43 -17.30 -1.07
C LEU A 551 9.85 -17.48 0.32
N ILE A 552 10.32 -18.50 1.05
CA ILE A 552 9.87 -18.73 2.42
C ILE A 552 10.20 -17.49 3.28
N PRO A 553 9.25 -16.99 4.09
CA PRO A 553 9.55 -15.92 5.03
C PRO A 553 10.47 -16.45 6.11
N ALA A 554 11.35 -15.60 6.65
CA ALA A 554 12.13 -15.93 7.83
C ALA A 554 11.26 -15.85 9.10
N ALA A 555 10.15 -16.58 9.12
CA ALA A 555 9.10 -16.58 10.12
C ALA A 555 8.17 -17.80 9.96
N HIS A 556 7.41 -18.12 10.99
CA HIS A 556 6.26 -19.01 10.90
C HIS A 556 5.27 -18.52 9.85
N THR A 557 4.82 -19.42 8.97
CA THR A 557 4.10 -19.02 7.75
C THR A 557 2.69 -18.50 8.00
N GLN A 558 2.10 -18.68 9.19
CA GLN A 558 0.68 -18.38 9.39
C GLN A 558 0.34 -16.90 9.17
N ALA A 559 1.15 -15.98 9.67
CA ALA A 559 0.89 -14.54 9.54
C ALA A 559 0.92 -14.11 8.07
N MET A 560 1.94 -14.57 7.32
CA MET A 560 2.04 -14.29 5.89
C MET A 560 0.86 -14.87 5.10
N VAL A 561 0.39 -16.08 5.43
CA VAL A 561 -0.78 -16.69 4.76
C VAL A 561 -2.05 -15.87 5.00
N TYR A 562 -2.28 -15.37 6.22
CA TYR A 562 -3.41 -14.47 6.49
C TYR A 562 -3.30 -13.16 5.70
N ILE A 563 -2.14 -12.51 5.72
CA ILE A 563 -1.88 -11.27 4.97
C ILE A 563 -2.15 -11.47 3.47
N TYR A 564 -1.69 -12.59 2.92
CA TYR A 564 -1.90 -12.92 1.50
C TYR A 564 -3.38 -13.16 1.19
N ALA A 565 -4.09 -13.89 2.06
CA ALA A 565 -5.49 -14.18 1.86
C ALA A 565 -6.38 -12.92 1.95
N GLU A 566 -6.07 -12.00 2.87
CA GLU A 566 -6.78 -10.72 2.99
C GLU A 566 -6.56 -9.85 1.74
N ARG A 567 -5.31 -9.71 1.28
CA ARG A 567 -5.02 -8.99 0.03
C ARG A 567 -5.67 -9.67 -1.18
N ALA A 568 -5.65 -11.00 -1.24
CA ALA A 568 -6.28 -11.74 -2.33
C ALA A 568 -7.80 -11.49 -2.39
N ALA A 569 -8.47 -11.46 -1.24
CA ALA A 569 -9.90 -11.14 -1.19
C ALA A 569 -10.20 -9.76 -1.79
N ASP A 570 -9.36 -8.76 -1.52
CA ASP A 570 -9.48 -7.43 -2.12
C ASP A 570 -9.24 -7.44 -3.63
N ILE A 571 -8.23 -8.17 -4.11
CA ILE A 571 -7.95 -8.34 -5.53
C ILE A 571 -9.17 -8.95 -6.25
N ILE A 572 -9.73 -10.04 -5.70
CA ILE A 572 -10.89 -10.74 -6.29
C ILE A 572 -12.12 -9.81 -6.34
N LYS A 573 -12.40 -9.10 -5.24
CA LYS A 573 -13.52 -8.14 -5.17
C LYS A 573 -13.35 -7.00 -6.18
N ALA A 574 -12.13 -6.51 -6.37
CA ALA A 574 -11.83 -5.45 -7.32
C ALA A 574 -12.02 -5.87 -8.79
N GLU A 575 -11.85 -7.17 -9.11
CA GLU A 575 -12.04 -7.72 -10.46
C GLU A 575 -13.49 -8.07 -10.80
N GLY A 576 -14.22 -8.69 -9.86
CA GLY A 576 -15.65 -9.00 -10.01
C GLY A 576 -16.54 -7.76 -10.02
N SER A 577 -15.98 -6.66 -9.52
CA SER A 577 -16.47 -5.33 -9.76
C SER A 577 -15.95 -4.87 -11.13
N THR A 578 -16.83 -4.65 -12.11
CA THR A 578 -16.73 -3.32 -12.70
C THR A 578 -16.88 -2.39 -11.50
N LEU A 579 -15.77 -1.88 -10.97
CA LEU A 579 -15.81 -0.79 -10.01
C LEU A 579 -16.33 0.42 -10.79
N THR A 580 -17.61 0.38 -11.19
CA THR A 580 -18.41 1.57 -11.17
C THR A 580 -18.39 1.97 -9.72
N MET A 581 -17.74 3.10 -9.48
CA MET A 581 -17.68 3.84 -8.23
C MET A 581 -18.79 3.45 -7.22
N SER A 582 -20.06 3.32 -7.62
CA SER A 582 -21.21 2.98 -6.76
C SER A 582 -21.08 1.84 -5.74
N SER A 583 -20.16 0.87 -5.86
CA SER A 583 -20.01 -0.22 -4.88
C SER A 583 -19.09 0.11 -3.69
N LEU A 584 -18.28 1.17 -3.80
CA LEU A 584 -17.39 1.67 -2.74
C LEU A 584 -18.02 2.79 -1.91
N TRP A 585 -19.20 3.26 -2.32
CA TRP A 585 -19.91 4.36 -1.68
C TRP A 585 -21.12 3.82 -0.94
N ASP A 586 -21.40 4.43 0.20
CA ASP A 586 -22.72 4.38 0.79
C ASP A 586 -23.70 4.98 -0.24
N LYS A 587 -24.55 4.13 -0.83
CA LYS A 587 -25.50 4.50 -1.91
C LYS A 587 -26.51 5.56 -1.46
N ASP A 588 -26.52 5.86 -0.16
CA ASP A 588 -27.39 6.84 0.49
C ASP A 588 -26.78 8.26 0.54
N ILE A 589 -25.53 8.47 0.10
CA ILE A 589 -24.92 9.82 0.05
C ILE A 589 -25.40 10.60 -1.18
N ASP A 590 -26.35 11.51 -0.97
CA ASP A 590 -26.72 12.53 -1.94
C ASP A 590 -25.64 13.63 -2.02
N PHE A 591 -24.66 13.43 -2.91
CA PHE A 591 -23.57 14.39 -3.16
C PHE A 591 -24.07 15.80 -3.54
N SER A 592 -25.29 15.94 -4.08
CA SER A 592 -25.81 17.26 -4.48
C SER A 592 -26.12 18.18 -3.28
N ARG A 593 -26.22 17.62 -2.05
CA ARG A 593 -26.59 18.34 -0.82
C ARG A 593 -25.47 18.47 0.20
N LEU A 594 -24.27 17.96 -0.08
CA LEU A 594 -23.16 17.96 0.87
C LEU A 594 -22.57 19.36 1.07
N SER A 595 -22.38 19.79 2.31
CA SER A 595 -21.57 20.98 2.65
C SER A 595 -20.07 20.66 2.72
N SER A 596 -19.71 19.39 2.91
CA SER A 596 -18.34 18.86 2.87
C SER A 596 -18.37 17.37 2.53
N TYR A 597 -17.29 16.87 1.95
CA TYR A 597 -17.09 15.44 1.72
C TYR A 597 -16.84 14.71 3.06
N PRO A 598 -17.62 13.68 3.40
CA PRO A 598 -17.42 12.92 4.63
C PRO A 598 -16.16 12.05 4.55
N LYS A 599 -15.59 11.68 5.71
CA LYS A 599 -14.46 10.74 5.76
C LYS A 599 -14.92 9.36 5.24
N PRO A 600 -14.22 8.73 4.29
CA PRO A 600 -14.58 7.40 3.83
C PRO A 600 -14.33 6.36 4.94
N PRO A 601 -15.13 5.27 5.02
CA PRO A 601 -15.01 4.25 6.07
C PRO A 601 -13.67 3.48 5.98
N SER A 602 -13.23 3.12 4.77
CA SER A 602 -11.93 2.51 4.49
C SER A 602 -11.23 3.23 3.32
N PHE A 603 -9.91 3.06 3.21
CA PHE A 603 -9.19 3.42 1.99
C PHE A 603 -9.39 2.31 0.94
N LEU A 604 -9.30 2.66 -0.34
CA LEU A 604 -9.26 1.65 -1.39
C LEU A 604 -8.12 0.65 -1.15
N PRO A 605 -8.32 -0.62 -1.50
CA PRO A 605 -7.27 -1.63 -1.45
C PRO A 605 -6.02 -1.17 -2.19
N GLY A 606 -4.87 -1.46 -1.58
CA GLY A 606 -3.55 -0.97 -1.95
C GLY A 606 -3.15 -1.40 -3.36
N ARG A 607 -3.19 -0.48 -4.31
CA ARG A 607 -2.53 -0.60 -5.62
C ARG A 607 -1.03 -0.32 -5.44
N PRO A 608 -0.13 -0.92 -6.25
CA PRO A 608 1.28 -0.54 -6.29
C PRO A 608 1.45 0.99 -6.38
N PRO A 609 2.34 1.58 -5.56
CA PRO A 609 2.54 3.03 -5.52
C PRO A 609 3.02 3.54 -6.88
N PHE A 610 2.48 4.67 -7.35
CA PHE A 610 3.01 5.33 -8.54
C PHE A 610 4.45 5.82 -8.26
N PRO A 611 5.44 5.51 -9.12
CA PRO A 611 6.82 5.94 -8.90
C PRO A 611 6.93 7.45 -8.73
N THR A 612 7.70 7.90 -7.75
CA THR A 612 7.88 9.35 -7.48
C THR A 612 9.31 9.78 -7.77
N ARG A 613 9.47 10.94 -8.40
CA ARG A 613 10.77 11.52 -8.75
C ARG A 613 11.25 12.42 -7.59
N SER A 614 12.53 12.36 -7.26
CA SER A 614 13.16 13.32 -6.35
C SER A 614 13.23 14.70 -7.01
N LEU A 615 13.03 15.76 -6.22
CA LEU A 615 13.27 17.13 -6.69
C LEU A 615 14.77 17.41 -6.79
N PHE A 616 15.16 18.12 -7.84
CA PHE A 616 16.48 18.76 -7.86
C PHE A 616 16.63 19.70 -6.66
N PRO A 617 17.83 19.83 -6.11
CA PRO A 617 18.05 20.76 -5.02
C PRO A 617 17.67 22.20 -5.41
N VAL A 618 17.29 23.01 -4.43
CA VAL A 618 16.81 24.37 -4.63
C VAL A 618 17.91 25.35 -4.28
N TYR A 619 18.44 26.06 -5.28
CA TYR A 619 19.35 27.19 -5.05
C TYR A 619 19.09 28.30 -6.07
N PRO A 620 19.35 29.57 -5.69
CA PRO A 620 19.28 30.70 -6.61
C PRO A 620 20.43 30.63 -7.62
N PRO A 621 20.27 31.20 -8.83
CA PRO A 621 21.36 31.27 -9.80
C PRO A 621 22.53 32.14 -9.29
N PRO A 622 23.77 31.84 -9.71
CA PRO A 622 24.93 32.69 -9.44
C PRO A 622 24.71 34.15 -9.85
N SER A 623 25.19 35.10 -9.04
CA SER A 623 25.01 36.55 -9.27
C SER A 623 25.52 37.03 -10.64
N SER A 624 26.53 36.34 -11.19
CA SER A 624 27.09 36.60 -12.52
C SER A 624 26.12 36.29 -13.67
N LEU A 625 25.12 35.42 -13.46
CA LEU A 625 24.13 35.06 -14.48
C LEU A 625 22.87 35.94 -14.46
N ILE A 626 22.73 36.80 -13.45
CA ILE A 626 21.52 37.63 -13.23
C ILE A 626 21.78 39.13 -13.32
N THR A 627 22.97 39.53 -13.79
CA THR A 627 23.38 40.93 -13.91
C THR A 627 23.63 41.29 -15.39
N PRO A 628 23.03 42.37 -15.94
CA PRO A 628 22.02 43.24 -15.31
C PRO A 628 20.64 42.54 -15.19
N PRO A 629 19.83 42.87 -14.17
CA PRO A 629 18.53 42.24 -14.00
C PRO A 629 17.49 42.83 -14.97
N PRO A 630 16.43 42.08 -15.34
CA PRO A 630 15.43 42.53 -16.30
C PRO A 630 14.53 43.63 -15.72
N ALA A 631 14.06 44.56 -16.56
CA ALA A 631 13.07 45.55 -16.14
C ALA A 631 11.69 44.89 -15.95
N LEU A 632 10.82 45.52 -15.15
CA LEU A 632 9.43 45.10 -15.07
C LEU A 632 8.75 45.22 -16.44
N PRO A 633 8.07 44.17 -16.93
CA PRO A 633 7.40 44.19 -18.23
C PRO A 633 6.09 44.98 -18.19
N SER A 634 5.55 45.22 -16.98
CA SER A 634 4.34 45.99 -16.72
C SER A 634 4.61 47.08 -15.67
N PRO A 635 3.83 48.18 -15.66
CA PRO A 635 3.93 49.18 -14.60
C PRO A 635 3.71 48.60 -13.20
N GLN A 636 4.29 49.26 -12.18
CA GLN A 636 4.04 48.94 -10.78
C GLN A 636 2.55 48.98 -10.44
N ARG A 637 2.12 48.04 -9.61
CA ARG A 637 0.73 47.89 -9.20
C ARG A 637 0.31 48.99 -8.24
N SER A 638 -0.98 49.30 -8.27
CA SER A 638 -1.63 50.16 -7.28
C SER A 638 -3.04 49.64 -7.00
N ILE A 639 -3.47 49.72 -5.74
CA ILE A 639 -4.85 49.42 -5.34
C ILE A 639 -5.52 50.68 -4.79
N SER A 640 -6.82 50.62 -4.49
CA SER A 640 -7.57 51.76 -3.95
C SER A 640 -6.83 52.38 -2.76
N PRO A 641 -6.68 53.73 -2.71
CA PRO A 641 -6.11 54.41 -1.55
C PRO A 641 -6.82 54.09 -0.23
N SER A 642 -8.12 53.74 -0.29
CA SER A 642 -8.92 53.33 0.86
C SER A 642 -8.64 51.92 1.38
N SER A 643 -7.92 51.08 0.62
CA SER A 643 -7.56 49.74 1.06
C SER A 643 -6.65 49.80 2.28
N PRO A 644 -6.80 48.90 3.27
CA PRO A 644 -5.88 48.81 4.40
C PRO A 644 -4.50 48.26 3.99
N PHE A 645 -4.31 47.82 2.75
CA PHE A 645 -3.05 47.30 2.22
C PHE A 645 -2.43 48.26 1.19
N THR A 646 -1.14 48.05 0.92
CA THR A 646 -0.41 48.59 -0.23
C THR A 646 0.04 47.44 -1.10
N VAL A 647 0.11 47.63 -2.43
CA VAL A 647 0.55 46.60 -3.37
C VAL A 647 1.83 47.04 -4.09
N SER A 648 2.75 46.11 -4.32
CA SER A 648 3.94 46.30 -5.15
C SER A 648 4.29 45.02 -5.91
N THR A 649 4.90 45.16 -7.10
CA THR A 649 5.35 44.04 -7.92
C THR A 649 6.86 43.92 -7.86
N HIS A 650 7.34 42.69 -7.70
CA HIS A 650 8.74 42.35 -7.56
C HIS A 650 9.15 41.22 -8.51
N ILE A 651 10.45 41.15 -8.78
CA ILE A 651 11.06 40.15 -9.65
C ILE A 651 12.14 39.41 -8.85
N VAL A 652 12.14 38.08 -8.97
CA VAL A 652 13.17 37.19 -8.44
C VAL A 652 13.62 36.19 -9.51
N PRO A 653 14.88 35.75 -9.50
CA PRO A 653 15.26 34.63 -10.36
C PRO A 653 14.54 33.36 -9.91
N ALA A 654 14.17 32.52 -10.88
CA ALA A 654 13.64 31.18 -10.65
C ALA A 654 14.74 30.24 -10.11
N ALA A 655 14.34 29.08 -9.57
CA ALA A 655 15.27 28.07 -9.09
C ALA A 655 16.20 27.59 -10.22
N TRP A 656 17.48 27.47 -9.90
CA TRP A 656 18.54 26.97 -10.77
C TRP A 656 19.05 25.65 -10.17
N LEU A 657 19.49 24.63 -10.91
CA LEU A 657 19.41 24.31 -12.34
C LEU A 657 18.00 23.87 -12.72
N ARG A 658 17.57 23.92 -13.98
CA ARG A 658 16.22 23.44 -14.37
C ARG A 658 16.20 21.95 -14.62
N SER A 659 15.07 21.29 -14.32
CA SER A 659 14.94 19.84 -14.49
C SER A 659 14.83 19.39 -15.95
N THR A 660 14.49 20.30 -16.86
CA THR A 660 14.18 20.00 -18.27
C THR A 660 15.04 20.81 -19.25
N PRO A 661 15.36 20.23 -20.42
CA PRO A 661 16.14 20.90 -21.45
C PRO A 661 15.35 22.01 -22.14
N HIS A 662 16.07 22.95 -22.77
CA HIS A 662 15.44 23.84 -23.73
C HIS A 662 15.17 23.11 -25.03
N VAL A 663 13.89 22.93 -25.34
CA VAL A 663 13.45 22.55 -26.68
C VAL A 663 12.74 23.75 -27.31
N PRO A 664 13.31 24.39 -28.35
CA PRO A 664 12.67 25.51 -29.03
C PRO A 664 11.33 25.13 -29.66
N LEU A 665 10.37 26.05 -29.62
CA LEU A 665 9.09 25.87 -30.32
C LEU A 665 9.27 26.08 -31.84
N PRO A 666 8.56 25.31 -32.70
CA PRO A 666 8.51 25.55 -34.13
C PRO A 666 7.98 26.96 -34.46
N SER A 667 8.48 27.55 -35.55
CA SER A 667 8.01 28.85 -36.02
C SER A 667 6.50 28.83 -36.30
N ALA A 668 5.74 29.70 -35.64
CA ALA A 668 4.30 29.80 -35.84
C ALA A 668 3.96 30.28 -37.26
N LYS A 669 2.97 29.64 -37.91
CA LYS A 669 2.34 30.18 -39.12
C LYS A 669 1.41 31.33 -38.71
N GLY A 670 1.48 32.46 -39.40
CA GLY A 670 0.70 33.66 -39.05
C GLY A 670 -0.82 33.44 -39.06
N GLU A 671 -1.55 34.18 -38.23
CA GLU A 671 -3.00 34.06 -37.99
C GLU A 671 -3.90 34.33 -39.22
N SER A 672 -3.36 34.82 -40.35
CA SER A 672 -4.12 35.11 -41.57
C SER A 672 -4.57 33.86 -42.36
N ALA A 673 -4.42 32.67 -41.76
CA ALA A 673 -4.74 31.39 -42.36
C ALA A 673 -6.24 31.04 -42.25
N ALA A 674 -6.78 30.32 -43.24
CA ALA A 674 -8.18 29.88 -43.24
C ALA A 674 -8.49 29.02 -41.99
N LYS A 675 -9.77 28.93 -41.56
CA LYS A 675 -10.17 28.18 -40.35
C LYS A 675 -9.61 26.75 -40.30
N GLU A 676 -9.61 26.05 -41.43
CA GLU A 676 -9.09 24.68 -41.54
C GLU A 676 -7.56 24.61 -41.46
N GLU A 677 -6.85 25.63 -41.96
CA GLU A 677 -5.39 25.72 -41.83
C GLU A 677 -4.97 25.97 -40.38
N ARG A 678 -5.74 26.78 -39.63
CA ARG A 678 -5.50 27.00 -38.18
C ARG A 678 -5.72 25.73 -37.36
N LYS A 679 -6.77 24.96 -37.65
CA LYS A 679 -6.99 23.64 -37.02
C LYS A 679 -5.85 22.68 -37.33
N LYS A 680 -5.40 22.63 -38.59
CA LYS A 680 -4.27 21.79 -38.99
C LYS A 680 -2.99 22.21 -38.24
N ALA A 681 -2.67 23.50 -38.19
CA ALA A 681 -1.49 24.00 -37.48
C ALA A 681 -1.53 23.70 -35.97
N ALA A 682 -2.71 23.81 -35.34
CA ALA A 682 -2.88 23.42 -33.93
C ALA A 682 -2.66 21.92 -33.72
N LYS A 683 -3.13 21.07 -34.64
CA LYS A 683 -2.88 19.63 -34.59
C LYS A 683 -1.40 19.30 -34.80
N ASP A 684 -0.76 19.90 -35.80
CA ASP A 684 0.68 19.71 -36.07
C ASP A 684 1.53 20.13 -34.85
N MET A 685 1.14 21.22 -34.15
CA MET A 685 1.79 21.65 -32.91
C MET A 685 1.53 20.67 -31.75
N LEU A 686 0.30 20.17 -31.58
CA LEU A 686 0.00 19.14 -30.57
C LEU A 686 0.84 17.88 -30.80
N ASP A 687 0.94 17.41 -32.04
CA ASP A 687 1.74 16.24 -32.41
C ASP A 687 3.24 16.48 -32.09
N PHE A 688 3.75 17.68 -32.37
CA PHE A 688 5.11 18.07 -31.97
C PHE A 688 5.30 18.06 -30.45
N LEU A 689 4.39 18.68 -29.69
CA LEU A 689 4.51 18.74 -28.23
C LEU A 689 4.42 17.35 -27.58
N ASN A 690 3.52 16.49 -28.06
CA ASN A 690 3.44 15.08 -27.63
C ASN A 690 4.74 14.33 -27.91
N LYS A 691 5.31 14.50 -29.11
CA LYS A 691 6.59 13.89 -29.47
C LYS A 691 7.70 14.33 -28.50
N VAL A 692 7.82 15.63 -28.24
CA VAL A 692 8.84 16.17 -27.31
C VAL A 692 8.63 15.63 -25.89
N ARG A 693 7.39 15.60 -25.41
CA ARG A 693 7.03 15.02 -24.10
C ARG A 693 7.48 13.56 -24.01
N ASP A 694 7.13 12.75 -25.01
CA ASP A 694 7.42 11.32 -25.03
C ASP A 694 8.93 11.04 -25.12
N GLU A 695 9.67 11.84 -25.90
CA GLU A 695 11.15 11.74 -26.01
C GLU A 695 11.87 12.14 -24.72
N THR A 696 11.30 13.07 -23.94
CA THR A 696 11.93 13.60 -22.72
C THR A 696 11.50 12.92 -21.43
N ALA A 697 10.43 12.13 -21.44
CA ALA A 697 9.90 11.42 -20.28
C ALA A 697 10.91 10.46 -19.61
N SER A 698 11.94 10.01 -20.33
CA SER A 698 12.94 9.04 -19.84
C SER A 698 14.35 9.63 -19.65
N SER A 699 14.57 10.93 -19.87
CA SER A 699 15.92 11.50 -20.04
C SER A 699 16.20 12.70 -19.12
N ARG A 700 16.04 12.55 -17.80
CA ARG A 700 16.44 13.59 -16.84
C ARG A 700 17.95 13.49 -16.53
N PRO A 701 18.76 14.53 -16.79
CA PRO A 701 20.18 14.50 -16.48
C PRO A 701 20.44 14.74 -14.99
N GLU A 702 21.39 14.03 -14.38
CA GLU A 702 21.74 14.21 -12.96
C GLU A 702 22.16 15.64 -12.60
N GLU A 703 22.75 16.38 -13.55
CA GLU A 703 23.27 17.73 -13.32
C GLU A 703 22.29 18.87 -13.65
N GLY A 704 21.12 18.62 -14.25
CA GLY A 704 20.16 19.68 -14.64
C GLY A 704 20.66 20.67 -15.71
N HIS A 705 19.82 21.62 -16.13
CA HIS A 705 20.10 22.54 -17.24
C HIS A 705 20.41 23.99 -16.80
N LYS A 706 21.48 24.56 -17.40
CA LYS A 706 22.12 25.84 -17.03
C LYS A 706 21.50 27.05 -17.73
N TRP A 707 20.26 27.39 -17.40
CA TRP A 707 19.59 28.61 -17.88
C TRP A 707 18.78 29.28 -16.79
N VAL A 708 18.60 30.60 -16.93
CA VAL A 708 17.96 31.46 -15.92
C VAL A 708 16.64 31.98 -16.45
N LEU A 709 15.59 31.70 -15.67
CA LEU A 709 14.25 32.25 -15.79
C LEU A 709 13.94 33.14 -14.59
N TRP A 710 12.85 33.89 -14.68
CA TRP A 710 12.45 34.88 -13.68
C TRP A 710 10.98 34.71 -13.30
N ASN A 711 10.66 34.90 -12.02
CA ASN A 711 9.31 34.96 -11.50
C ASN A 711 8.97 36.40 -11.10
N ALA A 712 7.76 36.83 -11.44
CA ALA A 712 7.14 38.03 -10.91
C ALA A 712 6.26 37.66 -9.71
N VAL A 713 6.25 38.51 -8.69
CA VAL A 713 5.40 38.33 -7.50
C VAL A 713 4.76 39.66 -7.10
N ASN A 714 3.50 39.63 -6.68
CA ASN A 714 2.86 40.79 -6.06
C ASN A 714 2.89 40.64 -4.55
N ARG A 715 3.26 41.71 -3.85
CA ARG A 715 3.18 41.81 -2.39
C ARG A 715 2.06 42.76 -2.02
N TYR A 716 1.20 42.33 -1.11
CA TYR A 716 0.20 43.16 -0.46
C TYR A 716 0.58 43.24 1.03
N VAL A 717 0.93 44.41 1.55
CA VAL A 717 1.31 44.57 2.96
C VAL A 717 0.38 45.57 3.65
N LYS A 718 -0.01 45.24 4.89
CA LYS A 718 -0.88 46.08 5.72
C LYS A 718 -0.23 47.44 5.96
N LYS A 719 -1.01 48.52 5.91
CA LYS A 719 -0.57 49.86 6.32
C LYS A 719 -0.39 49.88 7.84
N GLU A 720 0.60 50.62 8.34
CA GLU A 720 0.99 50.61 9.76
C GLU A 720 -0.19 50.81 10.73
N PRO A 721 -0.20 50.13 11.90
CA PRO A 721 0.86 49.23 12.40
C PRO A 721 0.83 47.82 11.79
N VAL A 722 2.00 47.30 11.37
CA VAL A 722 2.16 45.90 10.95
C VAL A 722 2.59 45.05 12.15
N ASN A 723 1.81 44.03 12.52
CA ASN A 723 2.28 43.01 13.46
C ASN A 723 3.23 42.04 12.73
N PRO A 724 4.53 42.00 13.06
CA PRO A 724 5.46 41.13 12.37
C PRO A 724 5.14 39.64 12.57
N LYS A 725 4.45 39.27 13.66
CA LYS A 725 3.98 37.90 13.94
C LYS A 725 2.61 37.57 13.34
N GLY A 726 2.00 38.50 12.61
CA GLY A 726 0.73 38.27 11.93
C GLY A 726 0.84 37.22 10.82
N LEU A 727 -0.30 36.84 10.25
CA LEU A 727 -0.37 35.82 9.22
C LEU A 727 0.26 36.30 7.91
N THR A 728 1.04 35.43 7.26
CA THR A 728 1.52 35.60 5.89
C THR A 728 0.79 34.61 4.99
N LEU A 729 0.02 35.11 4.01
CA LEU A 729 -0.66 34.25 3.03
C LEU A 729 0.15 34.22 1.72
N PHE A 730 0.38 33.04 1.16
CA PHE A 730 1.14 32.84 -0.08
C PHE A 730 0.28 32.17 -1.14
N PHE A 731 -0.19 32.96 -2.11
CA PHE A 731 -1.13 32.55 -3.15
C PHE A 731 -0.40 32.07 -4.41
N VAL A 732 -0.78 30.90 -4.92
CA VAL A 732 -0.27 30.32 -6.17
C VAL A 732 -1.46 30.01 -7.09
N HIS A 733 -1.46 30.61 -8.28
CA HIS A 733 -2.59 30.58 -9.22
C HIS A 733 -2.70 29.25 -10.00
N ALA A 734 -3.86 29.03 -10.63
CA ALA A 734 -4.09 27.94 -11.59
C ALA A 734 -3.35 28.14 -12.92
N ASN A 735 -3.13 27.06 -13.68
CA ASN A 735 -2.49 27.14 -14.99
C ASN A 735 -3.31 28.01 -15.96
N GLY A 736 -2.63 28.73 -16.87
CA GLY A 736 -3.30 29.56 -17.87
C GLY A 736 -3.65 30.98 -17.42
N PHE A 737 -3.34 31.35 -16.18
CA PHE A 737 -3.77 32.63 -15.60
C PHE A 737 -2.62 33.41 -14.98
N ASN A 738 -2.76 34.73 -14.92
CA ASN A 738 -1.85 35.62 -14.19
C ASN A 738 -2.22 35.69 -12.70
N LYS A 739 -1.24 36.08 -11.87
CA LYS A 739 -1.40 36.19 -10.40
C LYS A 739 -2.57 37.08 -9.96
N GLU A 740 -3.06 38.00 -10.80
CA GLU A 740 -4.09 38.97 -10.40
C GLU A 740 -5.53 38.52 -10.58
N ILE A 741 -5.74 37.26 -10.96
CA ILE A 741 -7.04 36.61 -10.78
C ILE A 741 -7.49 36.60 -9.32
N TRP A 742 -6.54 36.67 -8.37
CA TRP A 742 -6.81 36.70 -6.95
C TRP A 742 -7.35 38.04 -6.44
N GLU A 743 -7.27 39.13 -7.22
CA GLU A 743 -7.60 40.49 -6.75
C GLU A 743 -9.00 40.60 -6.13
N THR A 744 -9.99 39.92 -6.71
CA THR A 744 -11.35 39.96 -6.14
C THR A 744 -11.42 39.20 -4.81
N VAL A 745 -10.79 38.02 -4.71
CA VAL A 745 -10.70 37.25 -3.45
C VAL A 745 -9.95 38.05 -2.38
N LEU A 746 -8.83 38.67 -2.74
CA LEU A 746 -8.02 39.48 -1.83
C LEU A 746 -8.76 40.72 -1.36
N HIS A 747 -9.52 41.39 -2.23
CA HIS A 747 -10.36 42.51 -1.83
C HIS A 747 -11.37 42.12 -0.75
N GLU A 748 -12.02 40.97 -0.88
CA GLU A 748 -12.94 40.43 0.14
C GLU A 748 -12.20 40.09 1.44
N ILE A 749 -11.02 39.48 1.36
CA ILE A 749 -10.16 39.19 2.53
C ILE A 749 -9.76 40.49 3.25
N PHE A 750 -9.29 41.50 2.53
CA PHE A 750 -8.84 42.78 3.10
C PHE A 750 -9.97 43.61 3.69
N SER A 751 -11.20 43.40 3.22
CA SER A 751 -12.39 44.07 3.74
C SER A 751 -12.88 43.46 5.05
N SER A 752 -12.38 42.29 5.44
CA SER A 752 -12.70 41.62 6.70
C SER A 752 -11.73 42.02 7.81
N PRO A 753 -12.19 42.64 8.92
CA PRO A 753 -11.31 43.00 10.05
C PRO A 753 -10.97 41.80 10.95
N ARG A 754 -11.44 40.59 10.62
CA ARG A 754 -11.47 39.42 11.52
C ARG A 754 -10.09 38.86 11.91
N HIS A 755 -9.04 39.16 11.15
CA HIS A 755 -7.74 38.50 11.29
C HIS A 755 -6.58 39.47 11.16
N ASP A 756 -5.51 39.20 11.89
CA ASP A 756 -4.27 39.96 11.75
C ASP A 756 -3.38 39.41 10.63
N ILE A 757 -3.77 39.71 9.38
CA ILE A 757 -2.98 39.41 8.18
C ILE A 757 -1.94 40.52 8.02
N ALA A 758 -0.66 40.18 8.18
CA ALA A 758 0.44 41.12 8.07
C ALA A 758 0.77 41.42 6.61
N GLU A 759 0.85 40.37 5.79
CA GLU A 759 1.11 40.48 4.36
C GLU A 759 0.59 39.28 3.56
N VAL A 760 0.37 39.51 2.27
CA VAL A 760 -0.02 38.51 1.29
C VAL A 760 0.95 38.60 0.11
N TRP A 761 1.38 37.44 -0.39
CA TRP A 761 2.20 37.33 -1.58
C TRP A 761 1.43 36.53 -2.63
N SER A 762 1.39 37.03 -3.86
CA SER A 762 0.82 36.32 -4.99
C SER A 762 1.92 35.98 -5.99
N PHE A 763 2.14 34.70 -6.19
CA PHE A 763 3.26 34.14 -6.94
C PHE A 763 2.86 33.75 -8.36
N GLU A 764 3.74 34.02 -9.33
CA GLU A 764 3.49 33.77 -10.75
C GLU A 764 4.53 32.80 -11.34
N ALA A 765 4.05 31.70 -11.93
CA ALA A 765 4.88 30.70 -12.58
C ALA A 765 5.64 31.30 -13.79
N VAL A 766 6.78 30.70 -14.17
CA VAL A 766 7.71 31.30 -15.15
C VAL A 766 7.10 31.56 -16.54
N GLN A 767 6.05 30.83 -16.93
CA GLN A 767 5.37 30.97 -18.22
C GLN A 767 4.02 31.69 -18.15
N THR A 768 3.63 32.28 -17.02
CA THR A 768 2.36 33.00 -16.87
C THR A 768 2.56 34.50 -16.64
N GLY A 769 1.58 35.31 -17.02
CA GLY A 769 1.54 36.76 -16.78
C GLY A 769 2.85 37.52 -17.04
N ASP A 770 3.31 38.32 -16.07
CA ASP A 770 4.54 39.11 -16.20
C ASP A 770 5.79 38.23 -16.24
N SER A 771 5.81 37.10 -15.53
CA SER A 771 6.90 36.12 -15.63
C SER A 771 7.09 35.63 -17.07
N ALA A 772 5.99 35.36 -17.79
CA ALA A 772 6.06 34.95 -19.20
C ALA A 772 6.73 36.00 -20.09
N LEU A 773 6.43 37.28 -19.85
CA LEU A 773 7.04 38.40 -20.57
C LEU A 773 8.53 38.56 -20.22
N LEU A 774 8.90 38.39 -18.95
CA LEU A 774 10.29 38.39 -18.50
C LEU A 774 11.12 37.28 -19.16
N ASN A 775 10.47 36.14 -19.43
CA ASN A 775 11.08 34.95 -20.00
C ASN A 775 10.83 34.81 -21.51
N MET A 776 10.30 35.84 -22.17
CA MET A 776 10.00 35.82 -23.59
C MET A 776 11.26 35.48 -24.40
N GLY A 777 11.14 34.51 -25.30
CA GLY A 777 12.26 33.98 -26.09
C GLY A 777 13.13 32.93 -25.39
N LYS A 778 12.88 32.62 -24.11
CA LYS A 778 13.55 31.53 -23.37
C LYS A 778 12.61 30.37 -23.02
N LEU A 779 11.29 30.56 -23.15
CA LEU A 779 10.31 29.50 -22.92
C LEU A 779 10.31 28.49 -24.08
N GLY A 780 10.30 27.21 -23.75
CA GLY A 780 10.40 26.11 -24.71
C GLY A 780 9.11 25.28 -24.83
N ALA A 781 9.25 24.11 -25.44
CA ALA A 781 8.20 23.11 -25.64
C ALA A 781 7.97 22.20 -24.42
N ILE A 782 8.74 22.39 -23.34
CA ILE A 782 8.69 21.57 -22.13
C ILE A 782 8.50 22.49 -20.93
N TYR A 783 7.60 22.08 -20.05
CA TYR A 783 7.42 22.69 -18.74
C TYR A 783 7.11 21.62 -17.71
N ASP A 784 7.92 21.54 -16.68
CA ASP A 784 7.81 20.55 -15.62
C ASP A 784 7.27 21.22 -14.35
N TRP A 785 6.17 20.68 -13.81
CA TRP A 785 5.53 21.28 -12.64
C TRP A 785 6.40 21.15 -11.37
N THR A 786 7.31 20.17 -11.32
CA THR A 786 8.29 20.04 -10.23
C THR A 786 9.21 21.25 -10.13
N ASP A 787 9.52 21.87 -11.27
CA ASP A 787 10.35 23.05 -11.39
C ASP A 787 9.65 24.30 -10.80
N ASN A 788 8.32 24.38 -10.90
CA ASN A 788 7.54 25.44 -10.23
C ASN A 788 7.49 25.29 -8.71
N ALA A 789 7.40 24.05 -8.21
CA ALA A 789 7.50 23.79 -6.77
C ALA A 789 8.87 24.26 -6.22
N ARG A 790 9.93 24.05 -7.00
CA ARG A 790 11.27 24.58 -6.69
C ARG A 790 11.33 26.09 -6.77
N ASP A 791 10.64 26.73 -7.72
CA ASP A 791 10.56 28.19 -7.82
C ASP A 791 9.87 28.82 -6.60
N ILE A 792 8.81 28.17 -6.09
CA ILE A 792 8.15 28.55 -4.84
C ILE A 792 9.13 28.47 -3.66
N LEU A 793 9.82 27.34 -3.50
CA LEU A 793 10.79 27.15 -2.42
C LEU A 793 11.94 28.15 -2.51
N ASN A 794 12.44 28.40 -3.73
CA ASN A 794 13.49 29.37 -3.97
C ASN A 794 13.07 30.76 -3.50
N PHE A 795 11.86 31.18 -3.83
CA PHE A 795 11.31 32.46 -3.33
C PHE A 795 11.21 32.46 -1.80
N LEU A 796 10.59 31.46 -1.19
CA LEU A 796 10.34 31.42 0.25
C LEU A 796 11.62 31.36 1.09
N VAL A 797 12.61 30.58 0.65
CA VAL A 797 13.88 30.39 1.36
C VAL A 797 14.79 31.59 1.15
N TYR A 798 14.99 32.02 -0.10
CA TYR A 798 16.07 32.95 -0.44
C TYR A 798 15.64 34.40 -0.63
N PHE A 799 14.37 34.69 -0.98
CA PHE A 799 13.96 36.04 -1.38
C PHE A 799 12.83 36.65 -0.56
N LEU A 800 12.05 35.84 0.18
CA LEU A 800 11.02 36.37 1.07
C LEU A 800 11.70 37.19 2.19
N PRO A 801 11.36 38.47 2.40
CA PRO A 801 11.95 39.28 3.45
C PRO A 801 11.81 38.63 4.84
N THR A 802 12.75 38.85 5.76
CA THR A 802 12.75 38.22 7.09
C THR A 802 11.49 38.54 7.90
N THR A 803 11.06 39.80 7.92
CA THR A 803 9.86 40.25 8.66
C THR A 803 8.92 41.03 7.74
N ALA A 804 7.61 40.91 7.99
CA ALA A 804 6.63 41.76 7.33
C ALA A 804 6.77 43.20 7.84
N SER A 805 6.86 44.17 6.92
CA SER A 805 6.97 45.61 7.22
C SER A 805 6.38 46.43 6.08
N SER A 806 5.73 47.56 6.39
CA SER A 806 5.21 48.49 5.39
C SER A 806 6.30 49.21 4.57
N ALA A 807 7.58 49.02 4.93
CA ALA A 807 8.70 49.59 4.20
C ALA A 807 8.65 49.19 2.71
N PRO A 808 8.86 50.15 1.79
CA PRO A 808 8.96 49.85 0.36
C PRO A 808 10.09 48.86 0.08
N LEU A 809 9.82 47.87 -0.77
CA LEU A 809 10.81 46.91 -1.23
C LEU A 809 11.25 47.23 -2.67
N PRO A 810 12.50 46.94 -3.04
CA PRO A 810 12.99 47.17 -4.40
C PRO A 810 12.28 46.26 -5.42
N THR A 811 12.24 46.68 -6.68
CA THR A 811 11.69 45.84 -7.76
C THR A 811 12.39 44.49 -7.87
N HIS A 812 13.71 44.43 -7.75
CA HIS A 812 14.46 43.18 -7.65
C HIS A 812 14.71 42.87 -6.19
N LEU A 813 14.09 41.81 -5.68
CA LEU A 813 14.28 41.46 -4.27
C LEU A 813 15.71 40.94 -4.07
N PRO A 814 16.44 41.48 -3.08
CA PRO A 814 17.74 40.92 -2.73
C PRO A 814 17.55 39.53 -2.10
N GLN A 815 18.58 38.70 -2.20
CA GLN A 815 18.64 37.51 -1.38
C GLN A 815 18.74 37.89 0.10
N VAL A 816 18.10 37.10 0.96
CA VAL A 816 18.31 37.19 2.40
C VAL A 816 19.74 36.76 2.76
N ALA A 817 20.18 37.10 3.97
CA ALA A 817 21.49 36.66 4.45
C ALA A 817 21.58 35.11 4.44
N ALA A 818 22.75 34.57 4.13
CA ALA A 818 22.96 33.11 4.05
C ALA A 818 22.54 32.38 5.34
N ALA A 819 22.86 32.94 6.51
CA ALA A 819 22.45 32.39 7.80
C ALA A 819 20.91 32.35 7.99
N GLU A 820 20.17 33.26 7.36
CA GLU A 820 18.71 33.27 7.38
C GLU A 820 18.15 32.19 6.46
N SER A 821 18.65 32.05 5.23
CA SER A 821 18.22 30.99 4.31
C SER A 821 18.53 29.60 4.85
N GLU A 822 19.74 29.37 5.38
CA GLU A 822 20.13 28.11 6.03
C GLU A 822 19.23 27.79 7.24
N SER A 823 18.89 28.82 8.03
CA SER A 823 17.97 28.65 9.15
C SER A 823 16.55 28.28 8.69
N ARG A 824 16.07 28.83 7.57
CA ARG A 824 14.75 28.52 7.02
C ARG A 824 14.67 27.11 6.47
N GLU A 825 15.72 26.65 5.80
CA GLU A 825 15.79 25.28 5.28
C GLU A 825 15.67 24.24 6.39
N LYS A 826 16.31 24.51 7.54
CA LYS A 826 16.36 23.56 8.65
C LYS A 826 15.21 23.70 9.65
N PHE A 827 14.77 24.93 9.93
CA PHE A 827 13.89 25.22 11.07
C PHE A 827 12.63 26.01 10.68
N GLY A 828 12.45 26.35 9.41
CA GLY A 828 11.32 27.16 8.97
C GLY A 828 11.44 28.63 9.38
N PHE A 829 10.30 29.33 9.39
CA PHE A 829 10.27 30.75 9.73
C PHE A 829 10.20 31.00 11.25
N LYS A 830 11.08 31.85 11.77
CA LYS A 830 11.09 32.25 13.20
C LYS A 830 10.08 33.34 13.55
N HIS A 831 9.74 34.18 12.57
CA HIS A 831 9.07 35.45 12.82
C HIS A 831 7.70 35.56 12.17
N ARG A 832 7.19 34.51 11.51
CA ARG A 832 5.90 34.53 10.82
C ARG A 832 5.27 33.15 10.75
N THR A 833 3.94 33.14 10.63
CA THR A 833 3.15 31.95 10.30
C THR A 833 2.77 32.01 8.82
N LEU A 834 3.31 31.11 8.01
CA LEU A 834 3.03 31.04 6.57
C LEU A 834 1.89 30.06 6.27
N ILE A 835 0.90 30.52 5.50
CA ILE A 835 -0.16 29.70 4.93
C ILE A 835 -0.06 29.71 3.41
N GLY A 836 0.14 28.55 2.80
CA GLY A 836 0.07 28.39 1.36
C GLY A 836 -1.39 28.32 0.90
N VAL A 837 -1.75 29.04 -0.16
CA VAL A 837 -3.08 29.03 -0.78
C VAL A 837 -2.91 28.74 -2.26
N GLY A 838 -3.29 27.54 -2.70
CA GLY A 838 -3.05 27.11 -4.08
C GLY A 838 -4.32 26.67 -4.78
N HIS A 839 -4.53 27.12 -6.02
CA HIS A 839 -5.66 26.70 -6.87
C HIS A 839 -5.19 25.82 -8.02
N SER A 840 -5.87 24.69 -8.27
CA SER A 840 -5.61 23.82 -9.43
C SER A 840 -4.12 23.39 -9.48
N PHE A 841 -3.41 23.70 -10.57
CA PHE A 841 -1.95 23.59 -10.71
C PHE A 841 -1.15 24.18 -9.52
N GLY A 842 -1.52 25.37 -9.07
CA GLY A 842 -0.86 26.05 -7.95
C GLY A 842 -1.04 25.31 -6.63
N GLY A 843 -2.19 24.65 -6.44
CA GLY A 843 -2.42 23.76 -5.30
C GLY A 843 -1.54 22.52 -5.34
N CYS A 844 -1.43 21.87 -6.51
CA CYS A 844 -0.55 20.71 -6.71
C CYS A 844 0.93 21.05 -6.41
N THR A 845 1.44 22.13 -6.99
CA THR A 845 2.84 22.54 -6.80
C THR A 845 3.15 23.11 -5.41
N SER A 846 2.16 23.75 -4.75
CA SER A 846 2.30 24.16 -3.34
C SER A 846 2.39 22.96 -2.40
N THR A 847 1.59 21.91 -2.64
CA THR A 847 1.68 20.65 -1.87
C THR A 847 3.04 19.99 -2.06
N LEU A 848 3.57 19.96 -3.29
CA LEU A 848 4.90 19.42 -3.55
C LEU A 848 6.02 20.22 -2.88
N ALA A 849 5.90 21.55 -2.84
CA ALA A 849 6.83 22.41 -2.10
C ALA A 849 6.80 22.10 -0.60
N ALA A 850 5.61 21.95 -0.01
CA ALA A 850 5.45 21.59 1.40
C ALA A 850 5.96 20.17 1.72
N LEU A 851 5.81 19.21 0.81
CA LEU A 851 6.40 17.86 0.95
C LEU A 851 7.93 17.89 0.97
N THR A 852 8.53 18.90 0.37
CA THR A 852 9.99 19.01 0.23
C THR A 852 10.61 19.78 1.38
N ASN A 853 9.98 20.88 1.81
CA ASN A 853 10.40 21.62 3.00
C ASN A 853 9.18 21.95 3.89
N PRO A 854 8.72 20.98 4.69
CA PRO A 854 7.50 21.14 5.48
C PRO A 854 7.62 22.22 6.55
N SER A 855 8.84 22.50 7.02
CA SER A 855 9.09 23.48 8.09
C SER A 855 8.67 24.91 7.74
N LEU A 856 8.55 25.23 6.45
CA LEU A 856 8.15 26.55 5.97
C LEU A 856 6.66 26.82 6.12
N TYR A 857 5.82 25.80 6.29
CA TYR A 857 4.37 25.91 6.22
C TYR A 857 3.72 25.58 7.55
N SER A 858 2.73 26.39 7.95
CA SER A 858 1.83 26.07 9.05
C SER A 858 0.52 25.47 8.55
N SER A 859 0.07 25.86 7.36
CA SER A 859 -1.11 25.28 6.72
C SER A 859 -1.04 25.39 5.20
N LEU A 860 -1.80 24.53 4.53
CA LEU A 860 -2.15 24.67 3.11
C LEU A 860 -3.66 24.74 2.95
N ILE A 861 -4.12 25.76 2.21
CA ILE A 861 -5.47 25.87 1.69
C ILE A 861 -5.42 25.46 0.21
N LEU A 862 -6.05 24.33 -0.10
CA LEU A 862 -6.03 23.69 -1.40
C LEU A 862 -7.39 23.87 -2.08
N ILE A 863 -7.42 24.71 -3.10
CA ILE A 863 -8.64 25.06 -3.84
C ILE A 863 -8.68 24.20 -5.10
N ASP A 864 -9.59 23.21 -5.10
CA ASP A 864 -9.76 22.18 -6.14
C ASP A 864 -8.47 21.82 -6.90
N PRO A 865 -7.41 21.33 -6.21
CA PRO A 865 -6.11 21.16 -6.84
C PRO A 865 -6.09 20.01 -7.85
N VAL A 866 -5.24 20.14 -8.88
CA VAL A 866 -4.98 19.06 -9.86
C VAL A 866 -4.04 18.03 -9.24
N ILE A 867 -4.59 17.23 -8.34
CA ILE A 867 -3.97 16.07 -7.70
C ILE A 867 -4.88 14.90 -8.05
N VAL A 868 -4.41 13.99 -8.88
CA VAL A 868 -5.25 13.00 -9.55
C VAL A 868 -4.80 11.60 -9.17
N ALA A 869 -5.74 10.71 -8.89
CA ALA A 869 -5.40 9.33 -8.59
C ALA A 869 -4.98 8.58 -9.87
N PRO A 870 -3.88 7.79 -9.86
CA PRO A 870 -3.44 7.05 -11.04
C PRO A 870 -4.47 6.07 -11.62
N MET A 871 -5.48 5.68 -10.83
CA MET A 871 -6.58 4.78 -11.25
C MET A 871 -7.54 5.40 -12.28
N TYR A 872 -7.62 6.72 -12.40
CA TYR A 872 -8.50 7.38 -13.37
C TYR A 872 -7.81 7.65 -14.72
N TYR A 873 -6.55 7.23 -14.87
CA TYR A 873 -5.76 7.41 -16.07
C TYR A 873 -5.43 6.07 -16.74
N GLU A 874 -6.30 5.65 -17.67
CA GLU A 874 -5.97 4.63 -18.65
C GLU A 874 -5.21 5.29 -19.80
N LYS A 875 -4.20 4.63 -20.37
CA LYS A 875 -3.49 5.09 -21.59
C LYS A 875 -4.44 5.43 -22.75
N ALA A 876 -5.66 4.88 -22.74
CA ALA A 876 -6.75 5.17 -23.68
C ALA A 876 -7.46 6.53 -23.47
N LYS A 877 -7.20 7.24 -22.37
CA LYS A 877 -7.85 8.52 -21.97
C LYS A 877 -6.95 9.76 -22.11
N ASP A 878 -5.93 9.71 -22.97
CA ASP A 878 -5.17 10.91 -23.37
C ASP A 878 -6.09 11.96 -24.05
N THR A 879 -7.33 11.61 -24.40
CA THR A 879 -8.31 12.48 -25.05
C THR A 879 -8.65 13.76 -24.28
N HIS A 880 -8.83 13.74 -22.95
CA HIS A 880 -9.23 14.97 -22.22
C HIS A 880 -8.09 16.00 -22.13
N ILE A 881 -6.86 15.54 -21.83
CA ILE A 881 -5.67 16.42 -21.81
C ILE A 881 -5.38 16.91 -23.24
N GLN A 882 -5.50 16.05 -24.24
CA GLN A 882 -5.38 16.44 -25.64
C GLN A 882 -6.45 17.46 -26.05
N ASP A 883 -7.70 17.33 -25.60
CA ASP A 883 -8.79 18.27 -25.87
C ASP A 883 -8.53 19.64 -25.23
N LEU A 884 -8.06 19.67 -23.98
CA LEU A 884 -7.66 20.91 -23.30
C LEU A 884 -6.48 21.57 -24.01
N THR A 885 -5.50 20.77 -24.40
CA THR A 885 -4.29 21.23 -25.10
C THR A 885 -4.67 21.79 -26.47
N LEU A 886 -5.43 21.05 -27.28
CA LEU A 886 -5.91 21.51 -28.58
C LEU A 886 -6.82 22.74 -28.44
N GLY A 887 -7.70 22.73 -27.44
CA GLY A 887 -8.55 23.87 -27.10
C GLY A 887 -7.76 25.12 -26.79
N SER A 888 -6.64 25.01 -26.06
CA SER A 888 -5.71 26.12 -25.79
C SER A 888 -5.00 26.62 -27.05
N LEU A 889 -4.48 25.74 -27.91
CA LEU A 889 -3.84 26.10 -29.17
C LEU A 889 -4.77 26.83 -30.15
N LEU A 890 -6.08 26.61 -30.04
CA LEU A 890 -7.09 27.27 -30.86
C LEU A 890 -7.60 28.60 -30.28
N ARG A 891 -7.15 28.99 -29.09
CA ARG A 891 -7.59 30.25 -28.47
C ARG A 891 -7.03 31.44 -29.23
N ARG A 892 -7.87 32.46 -29.34
CA ARG A 892 -7.46 33.78 -29.82
C ARG A 892 -6.52 34.41 -28.79
N GLU A 893 -5.37 34.89 -29.25
CA GLU A 893 -4.35 35.51 -28.39
C GLU A 893 -4.17 37.01 -28.63
N ARG A 894 -4.83 37.60 -29.65
CA ARG A 894 -4.66 39.01 -30.06
C ARG A 894 -5.97 39.75 -30.34
N TRP A 895 -6.03 41.03 -29.98
CA TRP A 895 -7.15 41.95 -30.20
C TRP A 895 -6.67 43.35 -30.56
N GLN A 896 -7.55 44.17 -31.14
CA GLN A 896 -7.27 45.58 -31.45
C GLN A 896 -7.34 46.47 -30.21
N SER A 897 -8.16 46.11 -29.23
CA SER A 897 -8.28 46.83 -27.96
C SER A 897 -8.70 45.91 -26.82
N ARG A 898 -8.57 46.38 -25.57
CA ARG A 898 -9.02 45.65 -24.38
C ARG A 898 -10.54 45.52 -24.34
N GLU A 899 -11.27 46.49 -24.89
CA GLU A 899 -12.73 46.45 -25.05
C GLU A 899 -13.15 45.34 -26.02
N GLU A 900 -12.43 45.18 -27.15
CA GLU A 900 -12.67 44.08 -28.09
C GLU A 900 -12.34 42.72 -27.43
N ALA A 901 -11.25 42.65 -26.67
CA ALA A 901 -10.88 41.46 -25.92
C ALA A 901 -11.98 41.04 -24.95
N LYS A 902 -12.46 41.98 -24.12
CA LYS A 902 -13.58 41.76 -23.20
C LYS A 902 -14.84 41.32 -23.92
N ALA A 903 -15.24 42.02 -24.98
CA ALA A 903 -16.45 41.70 -25.74
C ALA A 903 -16.38 40.31 -26.41
N THR A 904 -15.19 39.89 -26.85
CA THR A 904 -14.98 38.57 -27.46
C THR A 904 -14.95 37.47 -26.40
N MET A 905 -14.26 37.69 -25.27
CA MET A 905 -14.21 36.73 -24.17
C MET A 905 -15.59 36.46 -23.57
N LEU A 906 -16.41 37.50 -23.38
CA LEU A 906 -17.78 37.34 -22.87
C LEU A 906 -18.71 36.52 -23.78
N LYS A 907 -18.39 36.33 -25.06
CA LYS A 907 -19.13 35.42 -25.95
C LYS A 907 -18.80 33.95 -25.70
N ASN A 908 -17.69 33.66 -25.04
CA ASN A 908 -17.28 32.31 -24.68
C ASN A 908 -17.89 31.95 -23.32
N PRO A 909 -18.67 30.85 -23.22
CA PRO A 909 -19.28 30.41 -21.96
C PRO A 909 -18.28 30.27 -20.80
N PHE A 910 -17.01 29.93 -21.10
CA PHE A 910 -15.93 29.82 -20.13
C PHE A 910 -15.69 31.13 -19.35
N PHE A 911 -15.57 32.27 -20.05
CA PHE A 911 -15.34 33.58 -19.41
C PHE A 911 -16.66 34.24 -18.97
N ALA A 912 -17.78 33.88 -19.59
CA ALA A 912 -19.10 34.39 -19.20
C ALA A 912 -19.51 33.93 -17.78
N ALA A 913 -19.00 32.79 -17.31
CA ALA A 913 -19.22 32.29 -15.96
C ALA A 913 -18.40 33.04 -14.89
N TRP A 914 -17.40 33.83 -15.27
CA TRP A 914 -16.52 34.50 -14.32
C TRP A 914 -17.19 35.71 -13.68
N HIS A 915 -16.86 35.95 -12.42
CA HIS A 915 -17.24 37.17 -11.72
C HIS A 915 -16.73 38.41 -12.49
N PRO A 916 -17.56 39.44 -12.71
CA PRO A 916 -17.19 40.59 -13.55
C PRO A 916 -15.89 41.30 -13.14
N ASN A 917 -15.60 41.37 -11.84
CA ASN A 917 -14.37 41.99 -11.34
C ASN A 917 -13.13 41.12 -11.60
N VAL A 918 -13.28 39.79 -11.59
CA VAL A 918 -12.18 38.87 -11.92
C VAL A 918 -11.87 38.99 -13.40
N LEU A 919 -12.89 38.95 -14.27
CA LEU A 919 -12.70 39.14 -15.71
C LEU A 919 -12.10 40.51 -16.01
N LYS A 920 -12.54 41.57 -15.33
CA LYS A 920 -11.94 42.90 -15.46
C LYS A 920 -10.45 42.87 -15.09
N SER A 921 -10.08 42.28 -13.95
CA SER A 921 -8.68 42.13 -13.53
C SER A 921 -7.86 41.36 -14.57
N TYR A 922 -8.41 40.26 -15.10
CA TYR A 922 -7.76 39.48 -16.15
C TYR A 922 -7.57 40.28 -17.45
N ILE A 923 -8.58 41.05 -17.87
CA ILE A 923 -8.47 41.93 -19.05
C ILE A 923 -7.44 43.04 -18.80
N ASP A 924 -7.37 43.62 -17.61
CA ASP A 924 -6.47 44.74 -17.30
C ASP A 924 -5.01 44.27 -17.15
N HIS A 925 -4.79 43.06 -16.65
CA HIS A 925 -3.48 42.62 -16.19
C HIS A 925 -2.95 41.35 -16.86
N GLY A 926 -3.82 40.51 -17.40
CA GLY A 926 -3.45 39.33 -18.19
C GLY A 926 -3.12 39.65 -19.65
N LEU A 927 -3.40 40.88 -20.10
CA LEU A 927 -3.08 41.37 -21.46
C LEU A 927 -2.03 42.49 -21.43
N TYR A 928 -1.24 42.60 -22.50
CA TYR A 928 -0.26 43.67 -22.70
C TYR A 928 -0.37 44.29 -24.10
N ALA A 929 0.05 45.55 -24.23
CA ALA A 929 0.12 46.23 -25.51
C ALA A 929 1.43 45.90 -26.22
N HIS A 930 1.33 45.51 -27.49
CA HIS A 930 2.47 45.22 -28.36
C HIS A 930 2.39 46.10 -29.60
N THR A 931 3.46 46.87 -29.84
CA THR A 931 3.56 47.72 -31.02
C THR A 931 4.17 46.94 -32.18
N LEU A 932 3.39 46.72 -33.24
CA LEU A 932 3.90 46.12 -34.46
C LEU A 932 4.71 47.16 -35.26
N PRO A 933 5.90 46.79 -35.77
CA PRO A 933 6.62 47.65 -36.69
C PRO A 933 5.81 47.83 -37.98
N PRO A 934 5.91 48.99 -38.66
CA PRO A 934 5.28 49.17 -39.95
C PRO A 934 5.78 48.12 -40.95
N ALA A 935 4.94 47.76 -41.91
CA ALA A 935 5.29 46.78 -42.93
C ALA A 935 6.58 47.24 -43.67
N PRO A 936 7.51 46.33 -43.99
CA PRO A 936 8.76 46.72 -44.65
C PRO A 936 8.49 47.52 -45.93
N GLY A 937 8.90 48.78 -45.95
CA GLY A 937 8.68 49.70 -47.08
C GLY A 937 7.38 50.52 -47.07
N SER A 938 6.57 50.45 -46.00
CA SER A 938 5.37 51.30 -45.84
C SER A 938 5.64 52.52 -44.93
N ASN A 939 4.95 53.63 -45.22
CA ASN A 939 4.92 54.83 -44.37
C ASN A 939 3.83 54.76 -43.29
N ASP A 940 3.25 53.58 -43.05
CA ASP A 940 2.18 53.44 -42.07
C ASP A 940 2.73 53.67 -40.66
N LYS A 941 1.87 54.17 -39.78
CA LYS A 941 2.25 54.29 -38.36
C LYS A 941 2.31 52.89 -37.73
N PRO A 942 3.20 52.67 -36.74
CA PRO A 942 3.17 51.47 -35.92
C PRO A 942 1.75 51.26 -35.37
N THR A 943 1.23 50.03 -35.48
CA THR A 943 -0.09 49.68 -34.97
C THR A 943 0.05 48.97 -33.63
N GLU A 944 -0.70 49.42 -32.64
CA GLU A 944 -0.76 48.77 -31.33
C GLU A 944 -1.78 47.63 -31.36
N GLN A 945 -1.39 46.48 -30.83
CA GLN A 945 -2.28 45.34 -30.61
C GLN A 945 -2.24 44.92 -29.15
N ILE A 946 -3.33 44.34 -28.66
CA ILE A 946 -3.44 43.79 -27.32
C ILE A 946 -3.26 42.27 -27.39
N LEU A 947 -2.28 41.74 -26.66
CA LEU A 947 -1.96 40.31 -26.65
C LEU A 947 -2.11 39.70 -25.26
N LEU A 948 -2.38 38.39 -25.18
CA LEU A 948 -2.22 37.61 -23.95
C LEU A 948 -0.76 37.65 -23.50
N LYS A 949 -0.52 37.86 -22.19
CA LYS A 949 0.82 37.76 -21.61
C LYS A 949 1.36 36.33 -21.63
N MET A 950 0.48 35.34 -21.47
CA MET A 950 0.77 33.92 -21.65
C MET A 950 0.34 33.48 -23.06
N PRO A 951 1.28 33.14 -23.95
CA PRO A 951 0.94 32.62 -25.27
C PRO A 951 0.14 31.32 -25.17
N ALA A 952 -0.79 31.11 -26.10
CA ALA A 952 -1.64 29.90 -26.14
C ALA A 952 -0.81 28.60 -26.09
N VAL A 953 0.31 28.56 -26.83
CA VAL A 953 1.21 27.40 -26.86
C VAL A 953 1.88 27.11 -25.51
N GLN A 954 2.21 28.13 -24.72
CA GLN A 954 2.80 27.93 -23.39
C GLN A 954 1.76 27.40 -22.39
N GLU A 955 0.51 27.78 -22.57
CA GLU A 955 -0.60 27.19 -21.82
C GLU A 955 -0.80 25.71 -22.18
N SER A 956 -0.71 25.37 -23.47
CA SER A 956 -0.73 24.00 -23.96
C SER A 956 0.38 23.15 -23.37
N VAL A 957 1.61 23.66 -23.38
CA VAL A 957 2.80 22.98 -22.82
C VAL A 957 2.57 22.66 -21.34
N ALA A 958 1.98 23.58 -20.58
CA ALA A 958 1.71 23.36 -19.17
C ALA A 958 0.58 22.35 -18.90
N PHE A 959 -0.41 22.19 -19.79
CA PHE A 959 -1.43 21.14 -19.67
C PHE A 959 -0.93 19.73 -20.00
N LEU A 960 0.09 19.61 -20.85
CA LEU A 960 0.64 18.33 -21.27
C LEU A 960 1.50 17.64 -20.21
N GLU A 961 1.93 18.36 -19.17
CA GLU A 961 2.58 17.74 -18.02
C GLU A 961 1.55 16.98 -17.19
N SER A 962 1.69 15.66 -17.14
CA SER A 962 0.71 14.79 -16.47
C SER A 962 1.31 14.00 -15.31
N ILE A 963 2.63 14.00 -15.11
CA ILE A 963 3.27 13.11 -14.13
C ILE A 963 3.16 13.67 -12.72
N THR A 964 3.41 14.96 -12.55
CA THR A 964 3.46 15.59 -11.21
C THR A 964 2.16 15.46 -10.41
N PRO A 965 0.95 15.61 -11.01
CA PRO A 965 -0.31 15.35 -10.31
C PRO A 965 -0.40 13.96 -9.65
N TYR A 966 0.15 12.93 -10.28
CA TYR A 966 0.15 11.56 -9.77
C TYR A 966 1.17 11.39 -8.64
N GLU A 967 2.35 11.99 -8.77
CA GLU A 967 3.37 11.96 -7.73
C GLU A 967 2.88 12.64 -6.45
N VAL A 968 2.21 13.79 -6.60
CA VAL A 968 1.62 14.50 -5.46
C VAL A 968 0.47 13.70 -4.86
N TRP A 969 -0.34 12.98 -5.65
CA TRP A 969 -1.36 12.07 -5.13
C TRP A 969 -0.76 10.99 -4.22
N GLU A 970 0.29 10.32 -4.68
CA GLU A 970 0.92 9.25 -3.90
C GLU A 970 1.53 9.75 -2.60
N ARG A 971 2.18 10.91 -2.68
CA ARG A 971 2.87 11.52 -1.53
C ARG A 971 1.95 12.36 -0.65
N LEU A 972 0.68 12.53 -1.00
CA LEU A 972 -0.24 13.39 -0.25
C LEU A 972 -0.39 12.92 1.22
N LYS A 973 -0.31 11.61 1.46
CA LYS A 973 -0.32 11.00 2.80
C LYS A 973 0.92 11.35 3.63
N ASP A 974 2.03 11.67 2.97
CA ASP A 974 3.33 11.97 3.58
C ASP A 974 3.50 13.47 3.90
N VAL A 975 2.49 14.31 3.62
CA VAL A 975 2.51 15.72 4.03
C VAL A 975 2.56 15.76 5.55
N ASP A 976 3.60 16.40 6.09
CA ASP A 976 3.86 16.52 7.52
C ASP A 976 2.59 16.90 8.31
N GLU A 977 2.23 16.08 9.29
CA GLU A 977 0.96 16.19 10.02
C GLU A 977 0.80 17.53 10.78
N ARG A 978 1.92 18.22 11.06
CA ARG A 978 1.92 19.57 11.65
C ARG A 978 1.30 20.60 10.72
N ILE A 979 1.31 20.35 9.41
CA ILE A 979 0.68 21.23 8.41
C ILE A 979 -0.81 20.91 8.35
N SER A 980 -1.66 21.87 8.72
CA SER A 980 -3.11 21.72 8.54
C SER A 980 -3.47 21.82 7.06
N LEU A 981 -4.31 20.89 6.57
CA LEU A 981 -4.81 20.90 5.19
C LEU A 981 -6.29 21.30 5.21
N PHE A 982 -6.62 22.32 4.44
CA PHE A 982 -8.00 22.76 4.23
C PHE A 982 -8.34 22.76 2.76
N TRP A 983 -9.32 21.95 2.37
CA TRP A 983 -9.72 21.79 0.97
C TRP A 983 -10.98 22.61 0.68
N ILE A 984 -10.94 23.44 -0.36
CA ILE A 984 -12.11 24.16 -0.87
C ILE A 984 -12.46 23.53 -2.22
N MET A 985 -13.54 22.75 -2.25
CA MET A 985 -13.95 21.95 -3.40
C MET A 985 -15.16 22.58 -4.11
N PRO A 986 -15.34 22.34 -5.42
CA PRO A 986 -16.44 22.92 -6.17
C PRO A 986 -17.72 22.12 -5.93
N LYS A 987 -18.84 22.57 -6.52
CA LYS A 987 -20.07 21.78 -6.58
C LYS A 987 -19.75 20.36 -7.08
N PRO A 988 -20.17 19.29 -6.39
CA PRO A 988 -19.72 17.92 -6.69
C PRO A 988 -19.93 17.47 -8.14
N GLU A 989 -21.06 17.84 -8.76
CA GLU A 989 -21.38 17.59 -10.17
C GLU A 989 -20.35 18.19 -11.15
N ASN A 990 -19.62 19.23 -10.74
CA ASN A 990 -18.64 19.94 -11.55
C ASN A 990 -17.19 19.53 -11.25
N THR A 991 -16.96 18.53 -10.40
CA THR A 991 -15.63 18.01 -10.09
C THR A 991 -14.97 17.45 -11.35
N LYS A 992 -13.90 18.12 -11.84
CA LYS A 992 -13.28 17.81 -13.14
C LYS A 992 -12.30 16.63 -13.13
N PHE A 993 -11.89 16.17 -11.95
CA PHE A 993 -10.86 15.14 -11.80
C PHE A 993 -11.49 13.92 -11.10
N GLY A 994 -12.07 13.02 -11.90
CA GLY A 994 -12.73 11.75 -11.50
C GLY A 994 -13.95 11.81 -10.59
N GLY A 995 -14.60 12.98 -10.50
CA GLY A 995 -15.93 13.12 -9.90
C GLY A 995 -15.95 13.13 -8.35
N PRO A 996 -17.15 13.22 -7.74
CA PRO A 996 -17.31 13.36 -6.28
C PRO A 996 -16.61 12.26 -5.46
N PRO A 997 -16.67 10.97 -5.84
CA PRO A 997 -15.85 9.91 -5.29
C PRO A 997 -14.34 10.17 -5.19
N GLU A 998 -13.70 10.54 -6.30
CA GLU A 998 -12.26 10.81 -6.29
C GLU A 998 -11.96 12.05 -5.44
N ALA A 999 -12.83 13.07 -5.50
CA ALA A 999 -12.71 14.25 -4.64
C ALA A 999 -12.76 13.88 -3.15
N GLN A 1000 -13.72 13.05 -2.73
CA GLN A 1000 -13.80 12.56 -1.34
C GLN A 1000 -12.51 11.85 -0.91
N MET A 1001 -11.98 10.98 -1.77
CA MET A 1001 -10.72 10.29 -1.49
C MET A 1001 -9.53 11.25 -1.38
N ARG A 1002 -9.44 12.20 -2.32
CA ARG A 1002 -8.37 13.19 -2.39
C ARG A 1002 -8.29 14.02 -1.12
N VAL A 1003 -9.43 14.59 -0.69
CA VAL A 1003 -9.47 15.47 0.48
C VAL A 1003 -9.15 14.72 1.78
N TRP A 1004 -9.36 13.40 1.81
CA TRP A 1004 -9.11 12.55 2.96
C TRP A 1004 -7.88 11.64 2.83
N ARG A 1005 -7.08 11.79 1.78
CA ARG A 1005 -5.86 10.98 1.56
C ARG A 1005 -4.88 11.10 2.73
N ARG A 1006 -4.78 12.29 3.32
CA ARG A 1006 -4.09 12.56 4.59
C ARG A 1006 -5.13 12.88 5.66
N ARG A 1007 -5.49 11.89 6.47
CA ARG A 1007 -6.65 11.94 7.40
C ARG A 1007 -6.45 12.89 8.59
N LYS A 1008 -5.27 12.88 9.21
CA LYS A 1008 -4.99 13.71 10.40
C LYS A 1008 -4.96 15.19 10.01
N ASN A 1009 -5.45 16.08 10.88
CA ASN A 1009 -5.35 17.54 10.69
C ASN A 1009 -5.87 18.08 9.31
N ALA A 1010 -6.78 17.36 8.66
CA ALA A 1010 -7.39 17.71 7.37
C ALA A 1010 -8.88 18.03 7.53
N SER A 1011 -9.38 18.97 6.72
CA SER A 1011 -10.80 19.34 6.65
C SER A 1011 -11.15 19.87 5.26
N ASN A 1012 -12.42 19.81 4.87
CA ASN A 1012 -12.85 20.28 3.55
C ASN A 1012 -14.22 20.97 3.60
N THR A 1013 -14.49 21.80 2.60
CA THR A 1013 -15.77 22.49 2.36
C THR A 1013 -16.12 22.43 0.87
N ILE A 1014 -17.39 22.66 0.54
CA ILE A 1014 -17.92 22.67 -0.83
C ILE A 1014 -18.54 24.04 -1.13
N VAL A 1015 -18.07 24.69 -2.20
CA VAL A 1015 -18.64 25.91 -2.76
C VAL A 1015 -19.59 25.55 -3.91
N HIS A 1016 -20.89 25.49 -3.61
CA HIS A 1016 -21.94 25.03 -4.55
C HIS A 1016 -22.19 25.95 -5.74
N GLU A 1017 -21.80 27.22 -5.63
CA GLU A 1017 -22.00 28.25 -6.65
C GLU A 1017 -20.89 28.29 -7.73
N ALA A 1018 -19.87 27.42 -7.64
CA ALA A 1018 -18.78 27.35 -8.60
C ALA A 1018 -18.45 25.91 -9.05
N GLY A 1019 -17.94 25.81 -10.28
CA GLY A 1019 -17.16 24.67 -10.77
C GLY A 1019 -15.67 24.81 -10.41
N HIS A 1020 -14.79 24.18 -11.19
CA HIS A 1020 -13.35 24.12 -10.92
C HIS A 1020 -12.68 25.48 -10.67
N LEU A 1021 -13.16 26.55 -11.31
CA LEU A 1021 -12.59 27.89 -11.23
C LEU A 1021 -13.21 28.70 -10.07
N ILE A 1022 -13.18 28.14 -8.85
CA ILE A 1022 -13.78 28.73 -7.64
C ILE A 1022 -13.34 30.19 -7.42
N PRO A 1023 -12.04 30.55 -7.48
CA PRO A 1023 -11.62 31.95 -7.31
C PRO A 1023 -12.16 32.91 -8.38
N GLN A 1024 -12.51 32.39 -9.56
CA GLN A 1024 -12.97 33.19 -10.69
C GLN A 1024 -14.49 33.29 -10.75
N GLU A 1025 -15.20 32.21 -10.45
CA GLU A 1025 -16.65 32.10 -10.53
C GLU A 1025 -17.31 32.59 -9.22
N ALA A 1026 -16.74 32.24 -8.07
CA ALA A 1026 -17.28 32.55 -6.74
C ALA A 1026 -16.22 33.14 -5.79
N PRO A 1027 -15.57 34.27 -6.15
CA PRO A 1027 -14.47 34.85 -5.36
C PRO A 1027 -14.85 35.19 -3.92
N ARG A 1028 -16.10 35.59 -3.68
CA ARG A 1028 -16.59 35.93 -2.34
C ARG A 1028 -16.72 34.70 -1.44
N ALA A 1029 -17.40 33.65 -1.90
CA ALA A 1029 -17.48 32.39 -1.15
C ALA A 1029 -16.08 31.80 -0.90
N CYS A 1030 -15.19 31.86 -1.88
CA CYS A 1030 -13.79 31.48 -1.72
C CYS A 1030 -13.10 32.23 -0.57
N ALA A 1031 -13.23 33.56 -0.53
CA ALA A 1031 -12.66 34.38 0.54
C ALA A 1031 -13.29 34.08 1.91
N GLU A 1032 -14.60 33.87 1.97
CA GLU A 1032 -15.33 33.54 3.20
C GLU A 1032 -14.85 32.20 3.80
N GLU A 1033 -14.63 31.18 2.97
CA GLU A 1033 -14.09 29.89 3.41
C GLU A 1033 -12.64 29.99 3.90
N ILE A 1034 -11.79 30.76 3.20
CA ILE A 1034 -10.41 31.04 3.66
C ILE A 1034 -10.44 31.70 5.04
N LEU A 1035 -11.21 32.78 5.20
CA LEU A 1035 -11.34 33.50 6.48
C LEU A 1035 -11.95 32.62 7.58
N GLY A 1036 -12.91 31.76 7.24
CA GLY A 1036 -13.52 30.80 8.14
C GLY A 1036 -12.48 29.81 8.68
N PHE A 1037 -11.64 29.25 7.81
CA PHE A 1037 -10.54 28.38 8.22
C PHE A 1037 -9.54 29.11 9.10
N LEU A 1038 -9.10 30.32 8.72
CA LEU A 1038 -8.15 31.09 9.52
C LEU A 1038 -8.69 31.38 10.93
N SER A 1039 -10.00 31.62 11.06
CA SER A 1039 -10.65 31.84 12.36
C SER A 1039 -10.59 30.62 13.29
N ARG A 1040 -10.77 29.42 12.72
CA ARG A 1040 -10.75 28.15 13.46
C ARG A 1040 -9.33 27.73 13.82
N GLN A 1041 -8.40 27.89 12.88
CA GLN A 1041 -7.03 27.39 13.01
C GLN A 1041 -6.12 28.35 13.81
N TYR A 1042 -6.38 29.65 13.75
CA TYR A 1042 -5.54 30.68 14.37
C TYR A 1042 -6.36 31.64 15.25
N PRO A 1043 -7.06 31.14 16.28
CA PRO A 1043 -7.98 31.95 17.09
C PRO A 1043 -7.28 33.07 17.87
N ASP A 1044 -6.01 32.89 18.24
CA ASP A 1044 -5.22 33.92 18.94
C ASP A 1044 -4.88 35.13 18.06
N LEU A 1045 -4.92 34.94 16.74
CA LEU A 1045 -4.72 35.97 15.73
C LEU A 1045 -6.06 36.49 15.16
N SER A 1046 -7.18 36.09 15.77
CA SER A 1046 -8.52 36.63 15.52
C SER A 1046 -8.76 37.88 16.38
N SER A 1047 -9.32 38.93 15.76
CA SER A 1047 -9.61 40.21 16.42
C SER A 1047 -10.95 40.25 17.17
N SER A 1048 -11.76 39.19 17.11
CA SER A 1048 -13.14 39.15 17.60
C SER A 1048 -13.27 38.46 18.96
N GLU A 1049 -13.60 39.18 20.03
CA GLU A 1049 -13.92 38.60 21.35
C GLU A 1049 -15.07 37.58 21.28
N ASP A 1050 -16.06 37.80 20.39
CA ASP A 1050 -17.18 36.88 20.17
C ASP A 1050 -16.75 35.48 19.63
N VAL A 1051 -15.59 35.37 18.98
CA VAL A 1051 -15.06 34.08 18.50
C VAL A 1051 -14.28 33.39 19.61
N LYS A 1052 -13.58 34.16 20.46
CA LYS A 1052 -12.90 33.65 21.66
C LYS A 1052 -13.88 33.15 22.73
N ALA A 1053 -15.12 33.63 22.72
CA ALA A 1053 -16.17 33.23 23.67
C ALA A 1053 -17.11 32.10 23.16
N LYS A 1054 -17.07 31.77 21.86
CA LYS A 1054 -17.92 30.73 21.24
C LYS A 1054 -17.20 29.43 20.88
N LEU A 1055 -15.86 29.44 20.90
CA LEU A 1055 -15.01 28.25 20.94
C LEU A 1055 -14.80 27.85 22.41
#